data_AF-A0A2N1BW65-F1
#
_entry.id   AF-A0A2N1BW65-F1
#
_cell.length_a   1.000
_cell.length_b   1.000
_cell.length_c   1.000
_cell.angle_alpha   90.00
_cell.angle_beta   90.00
_cell.angle_gamma   90.00
#
_symmetry.space_group_name_H-M   'P 1'
#
loop_
_entity.id
_entity.type
_entity.pdbx_description
1 polymer ?
#
loop_
_entity_poly.entity_id
_entity_poly.type
_entity_poly.pdbx_seq_one_letter_code
_entity_poly.pdbx_strand_id
1 'polypeptide(L)'
;MNKGLNINISYCLSIVLCFILLGCGASESESDDVIEVTEVPVVPEVPVVPEVPVVPEVPVVPEVPVNESPLVNVGSDFEDIGGSTVVLTAEVSDADGKILSTSWKQLVGKSVELDDALSVNTTFIAPALSLEEEAQILIFELTVTDNLDAVNTDSISITINPNQSPLVSVGSDFEENEGSTVILSGEVSDTDGEIVSTSWKQLEGINVELNDAFSAHTTFIAPILPLEEKTQVLVFELTVTDNLDAVTTDSISITINSTNGLPIAKAGEDQILAPNSEVTLDCSQSYDPEGSDLNILWVQVSGSSITLDDNFSCLTTFDLPNTAEVFEFALTVENDKGKSSSDTVSITSTPTKFSSLTINDIEYQGGFRFSGELFGDSNYANLSYSPGVITYNPTNHSLFIVGHSSEQAIAEFLIPEIVNSRNMADFKVQENILQGFVDFHETGRVDTGIDQRFRITGLALIEGKLIANYMDWYDSSGLETDTTVVFQDANNLSTSEIVGPFQFEGAMHAAGWITLIPQEWQQSLDGRYVSGFSSGSILSRLSVGPSAFILADESSLLNAKSGILIETEGLLNFNYPQEILYNKAIYGEGPISQDDILYNNDLNNDLWTRTSGASYGFIAPGSNTYVTLGYSAGHESGLGYKATQDDGTKCGGPCPFVAADKYNYIWLWHVSDLLKVKQGLMEPHNLRPYEYGKLDTPSNAELKGASYDAESGLLYISLENGDTTEKFGRPPLFYVYKINSY
;
A
#
# COMPACT_ATOMS: atom_id res chain seq x y z
N MET A 1 -39.79 28.73 19.51
CA MET A 1 -39.38 29.93 18.73
C MET A 1 -38.83 29.39 17.42
N ASN A 2 -39.61 29.43 16.33
CA ASN A 2 -39.62 30.52 15.32
C ASN A 2 -38.20 30.76 14.78
N LYS A 3 -37.85 30.65 13.49
CA LYS A 3 -38.48 30.54 12.15
C LYS A 3 -37.35 29.95 11.25
N GLY A 4 -37.52 29.26 10.12
CA GLY A 4 -38.58 29.21 9.13
C GLY A 4 -38.01 29.59 7.75
N LEU A 5 -38.13 28.67 6.78
CA LEU A 5 -38.42 28.88 5.33
C LEU A 5 -37.36 29.60 4.46
N ASN A 6 -37.12 29.32 3.17
CA ASN A 6 -37.81 28.47 2.17
C ASN A 6 -37.00 28.38 0.84
N ILE A 7 -37.04 27.20 0.20
CA ILE A 7 -37.46 26.92 -1.21
C ILE A 7 -36.74 27.66 -2.37
N ASN A 8 -36.17 26.94 -3.36
CA ASN A 8 -36.90 26.54 -4.58
C ASN A 8 -36.19 25.52 -5.50
N ILE A 9 -37.04 24.82 -6.26
CA ILE A 9 -36.84 23.67 -7.15
C ILE A 9 -36.70 24.12 -8.62
N SER A 10 -36.09 23.26 -9.45
CA SER A 10 -36.39 22.94 -10.88
C SER A 10 -35.07 22.87 -11.69
N TYR A 11 -34.74 21.82 -12.45
CA TYR A 11 -35.39 21.45 -13.72
C TYR A 11 -35.05 20.01 -14.17
N CYS A 12 -36.05 19.38 -14.80
CA CYS A 12 -36.04 18.51 -16.00
C CYS A 12 -35.01 17.38 -16.16
N LEU A 13 -35.53 16.15 -16.29
CA LEU A 13 -35.27 15.34 -17.49
C LEU A 13 -36.44 14.39 -17.74
N SER A 14 -37.09 14.57 -18.89
CA SER A 14 -38.08 13.63 -19.45
C SER A 14 -37.38 12.82 -20.54
N ILE A 15 -37.51 11.48 -20.47
CA ILE A 15 -37.36 10.59 -21.63
C ILE A 15 -38.62 9.71 -21.66
N VAL A 16 -39.25 9.68 -22.83
CA VAL A 16 -40.46 8.93 -23.17
C VAL A 16 -40.05 7.69 -23.97
N LEU A 17 -40.84 6.61 -23.82
CA LEU A 17 -41.24 5.54 -24.76
C LEU A 17 -41.18 4.17 -24.04
N CYS A 18 -42.11 3.22 -24.17
CA CYS A 18 -43.34 3.04 -24.95
C CYS A 18 -44.05 1.78 -24.37
N PHE A 19 -45.18 1.37 -24.99
CA PHE A 19 -45.99 0.14 -24.83
C PHE A 19 -47.17 0.23 -23.84
N ILE A 20 -48.41 -0.23 -24.14
CA ILE A 20 -49.16 -0.55 -25.37
C ILE A 20 -50.61 -0.87 -24.91
N LEU A 21 -51.61 -0.55 -25.75
CA LEU A 21 -52.96 -1.14 -25.92
C LEU A 21 -54.12 -0.94 -24.89
N LEU A 22 -55.22 -0.46 -25.50
CA LEU A 22 -56.64 -0.87 -25.43
C LEU A 22 -57.57 -0.34 -24.32
N GLY A 23 -58.60 0.42 -24.76
CA GLY A 23 -59.99 0.08 -24.46
C GLY A 23 -60.92 1.17 -23.91
N CYS A 24 -61.62 1.86 -24.81
CA CYS A 24 -63.08 2.15 -24.82
C CYS A 24 -63.82 2.74 -23.59
N GLY A 25 -64.65 3.77 -23.85
CA GLY A 25 -65.85 4.16 -23.07
C GLY A 25 -65.68 5.47 -22.28
N ALA A 26 -66.10 6.63 -22.78
CA ALA A 26 -67.46 7.18 -22.80
C ALA A 26 -67.96 7.75 -21.44
N SER A 27 -68.49 8.98 -21.58
CA SER A 27 -69.54 9.69 -20.83
C SER A 27 -69.27 10.32 -19.46
N GLU A 28 -69.52 11.64 -19.43
CA GLU A 28 -70.30 12.42 -18.44
C GLU A 28 -69.68 12.62 -17.03
N SER A 29 -69.87 13.73 -16.32
CA SER A 29 -70.95 14.73 -16.33
C SER A 29 -70.48 16.09 -15.80
N GLU A 30 -71.24 17.11 -16.19
CA GLU A 30 -71.16 18.53 -15.85
C GLU A 30 -71.45 18.88 -14.38
N SER A 31 -71.08 20.12 -14.05
CA SER A 31 -71.32 20.86 -12.81
C SER A 31 -72.71 21.52 -12.75
N ASP A 32 -73.20 21.62 -11.52
CA ASP A 32 -74.54 22.04 -11.08
C ASP A 32 -74.96 23.53 -11.26
N ASP A 33 -76.29 23.69 -11.18
CA ASP A 33 -77.13 24.81 -10.65
C ASP A 33 -77.47 26.06 -11.51
N VAL A 34 -78.67 26.68 -11.46
CA VAL A 34 -80.08 26.32 -11.13
C VAL A 34 -80.99 27.54 -11.50
N ILE A 35 -82.13 27.26 -12.17
CA ILE A 35 -83.51 27.85 -12.10
C ILE A 35 -83.78 29.38 -12.27
N GLU A 36 -84.67 29.75 -13.23
CA GLU A 36 -85.99 30.37 -12.97
C GLU A 36 -86.94 30.39 -14.21
N VAL A 37 -88.24 30.47 -13.94
CA VAL A 37 -89.41 30.09 -14.76
C VAL A 37 -90.17 31.34 -15.28
N THR A 38 -90.84 31.29 -16.46
CA THR A 38 -92.21 31.85 -16.67
C THR A 38 -92.81 31.63 -18.10
N GLU A 39 -93.99 31.00 -18.11
CA GLU A 39 -95.25 31.18 -18.88
C GLU A 39 -95.40 31.17 -20.44
N VAL A 40 -96.54 30.58 -20.84
CA VAL A 40 -97.08 30.25 -22.19
C VAL A 40 -98.16 31.27 -22.62
N PRO A 41 -98.44 31.49 -23.93
CA PRO A 41 -99.79 31.14 -24.46
C PRO A 41 -99.80 30.70 -25.95
N VAL A 42 -100.51 29.61 -26.33
CA VAL A 42 -101.89 29.47 -26.90
C VAL A 42 -102.07 29.77 -28.42
N VAL A 43 -102.68 28.77 -29.08
CA VAL A 43 -103.05 28.53 -30.51
C VAL A 43 -104.19 29.46 -31.00
N PRO A 44 -104.42 29.61 -32.33
CA PRO A 44 -105.68 29.05 -32.86
C PRO A 44 -105.65 28.51 -34.31
N GLU A 45 -106.60 27.61 -34.59
CA GLU A 45 -106.93 26.98 -35.87
C GLU A 45 -107.80 27.85 -36.81
N VAL A 46 -107.55 27.68 -38.12
CA VAL A 46 -108.42 27.58 -39.33
C VAL A 46 -109.72 28.40 -39.46
N PRO A 47 -109.99 28.92 -40.68
CA PRO A 47 -111.33 28.83 -41.24
C PRO A 47 -111.41 28.30 -42.69
N VAL A 48 -112.49 27.54 -42.92
CA VAL A 48 -112.97 26.86 -44.14
C VAL A 48 -113.87 27.80 -44.97
N VAL A 49 -113.76 27.81 -46.32
CA VAL A 49 -114.87 28.14 -47.25
C VAL A 49 -114.54 27.64 -48.70
N PRO A 50 -115.49 27.51 -49.66
CA PRO A 50 -116.38 26.38 -49.92
C PRO A 50 -116.22 25.75 -51.33
N GLU A 51 -116.96 24.66 -51.57
CA GLU A 51 -117.06 23.87 -52.79
C GLU A 51 -117.52 24.63 -54.05
N VAL A 52 -116.89 24.31 -55.20
CA VAL A 52 -117.26 24.70 -56.58
C VAL A 52 -117.41 23.41 -57.41
N PRO A 53 -118.40 23.30 -58.33
CA PRO A 53 -118.97 22.01 -58.74
C PRO A 53 -118.13 21.21 -59.76
N VAL A 54 -118.38 19.90 -59.71
CA VAL A 54 -117.82 18.79 -60.50
C VAL A 54 -117.86 19.05 -62.03
N VAL A 55 -116.71 18.90 -62.67
CA VAL A 55 -116.54 18.66 -64.11
C VAL A 55 -116.04 17.21 -64.27
N PRO A 56 -116.55 16.40 -65.21
CA PRO A 56 -116.16 14.99 -65.31
C PRO A 56 -114.69 14.84 -65.74
N GLU A 57 -114.00 13.88 -65.13
CA GLU A 57 -112.63 13.46 -65.40
C GLU A 57 -112.37 13.21 -66.89
N VAL A 58 -111.32 13.86 -67.40
CA VAL A 58 -110.59 13.41 -68.59
C VAL A 58 -109.39 12.60 -68.06
N PRO A 59 -109.11 11.39 -68.57
CA PRO A 59 -107.91 10.65 -68.15
C PRO A 59 -106.67 11.42 -68.61
N VAL A 60 -105.93 12.01 -67.66
CA VAL A 60 -104.62 12.61 -67.91
C VAL A 60 -103.59 11.48 -67.88
N VAL A 61 -102.90 11.34 -69.01
CA VAL A 61 -101.74 10.46 -69.20
C VAL A 61 -100.66 10.87 -68.19
N PRO A 62 -99.99 9.95 -67.47
CA PRO A 62 -98.89 10.33 -66.58
C PRO A 62 -97.80 11.04 -67.41
N GLU A 63 -97.46 12.27 -67.03
CA GLU A 63 -96.25 12.94 -67.53
C GLU A 63 -95.06 12.13 -67.01
N VAL A 64 -94.20 11.71 -67.93
CA VAL A 64 -92.93 11.04 -67.60
C VAL A 64 -92.04 12.07 -66.92
N PRO A 65 -91.45 11.79 -65.74
CA PRO A 65 -90.52 12.72 -65.11
C PRO A 65 -89.36 13.03 -66.07
N VAL A 66 -89.01 14.32 -66.19
CA VAL A 66 -87.86 14.78 -66.98
C VAL A 66 -86.61 14.63 -66.12
N ASN A 67 -85.58 13.99 -66.66
CA ASN A 67 -84.29 13.79 -65.98
C ASN A 67 -83.60 15.14 -65.66
N GLU A 68 -83.07 15.30 -64.45
CA GLU A 68 -82.23 16.43 -64.06
C GLU A 68 -80.74 16.09 -64.24
N SER A 69 -79.93 17.00 -64.80
CA SER A 69 -78.48 16.77 -64.93
C SER A 69 -77.81 16.66 -63.55
N PRO A 70 -76.76 15.83 -63.39
CA PRO A 70 -76.04 15.71 -62.13
C PRO A 70 -75.33 17.02 -61.75
N LEU A 71 -75.11 17.23 -60.45
CA LEU A 71 -74.30 18.34 -59.92
C LEU A 71 -72.85 17.89 -59.77
N VAL A 72 -71.92 18.72 -60.22
CA VAL A 72 -70.47 18.52 -60.11
C VAL A 72 -69.84 19.81 -59.59
N ASN A 73 -68.95 19.67 -58.61
CA ASN A 73 -68.14 20.75 -58.06
C ASN A 73 -66.71 20.24 -57.82
N VAL A 74 -65.74 20.76 -58.56
CA VAL A 74 -64.33 20.34 -58.46
C VAL A 74 -63.50 21.20 -57.49
N GLY A 75 -64.13 22.13 -56.76
CA GLY A 75 -63.45 23.00 -55.81
C GLY A 75 -62.91 24.29 -56.43
N SER A 76 -62.05 25.00 -55.69
CA SER A 76 -61.42 26.25 -56.13
C SER A 76 -60.03 26.00 -56.69
N ASP A 77 -59.60 26.84 -57.62
CA ASP A 77 -58.23 26.88 -58.14
C ASP A 77 -57.19 27.02 -57.03
N PHE A 78 -56.02 26.38 -57.18
CA PHE A 78 -54.93 26.44 -56.21
C PHE A 78 -53.55 26.38 -56.87
N GLU A 79 -52.50 26.58 -56.08
CA GLU A 79 -51.11 26.52 -56.53
C GLU A 79 -50.37 25.35 -55.89
N ASP A 80 -49.39 24.79 -56.60
CA ASP A 80 -48.54 23.70 -56.14
C ASP A 80 -47.12 23.83 -56.71
N ILE A 81 -46.18 22.97 -56.31
CA ILE A 81 -44.77 23.02 -56.70
C ILE A 81 -44.44 21.89 -57.68
N GLY A 82 -43.59 22.16 -58.68
CA GLY A 82 -43.15 21.15 -59.63
C GLY A 82 -42.49 19.94 -58.93
N GLY A 83 -42.97 18.73 -59.21
CA GLY A 83 -42.50 17.49 -58.59
C GLY A 83 -43.30 17.05 -57.35
N SER A 84 -44.20 17.89 -56.81
CA SER A 84 -45.08 17.51 -55.72
C SER A 84 -46.20 16.55 -56.17
N THR A 85 -46.86 15.92 -55.20
CA THR A 85 -48.08 15.13 -55.46
C THR A 85 -49.31 16.02 -55.34
N VAL A 86 -50.01 16.23 -56.44
CA VAL A 86 -51.23 17.03 -56.53
C VAL A 86 -52.44 16.13 -56.34
N VAL A 87 -53.40 16.56 -55.52
CA VAL A 87 -54.66 15.84 -55.28
C VAL A 87 -55.82 16.60 -55.91
N LEU A 88 -56.58 15.92 -56.77
CA LEU A 88 -57.84 16.40 -57.33
C LEU A 88 -58.99 15.73 -56.58
N THR A 89 -59.91 16.53 -56.06
CA THR A 89 -61.13 16.06 -55.39
C THR A 89 -62.36 16.74 -55.93
N ALA A 90 -63.47 16.02 -55.99
CA ALA A 90 -64.74 16.59 -56.44
C ALA A 90 -65.92 16.10 -55.60
N GLU A 91 -66.95 16.94 -55.52
CA GLU A 91 -68.25 16.58 -54.97
C GLU A 91 -69.24 16.38 -56.13
N VAL A 92 -69.85 15.20 -56.20
CA VAL A 92 -70.81 14.83 -57.24
C VAL A 92 -72.10 14.28 -56.63
N SER A 93 -73.25 14.70 -57.16
CA SER A 93 -74.56 14.23 -56.71
C SER A 93 -75.60 14.28 -57.82
N ASP A 94 -76.61 13.42 -57.76
CA ASP A 94 -77.74 13.40 -58.68
C ASP A 94 -79.04 13.37 -57.84
N ALA A 95 -79.96 14.29 -58.14
CA ALA A 95 -81.15 14.54 -57.34
C ALA A 95 -82.30 13.57 -57.64
N ASP A 96 -82.39 13.08 -58.88
CA ASP A 96 -83.44 12.18 -59.36
C ASP A 96 -82.91 10.82 -59.83
N GLY A 97 -81.60 10.59 -59.76
CA GLY A 97 -80.96 9.32 -60.11
C GLY A 97 -79.70 8.95 -59.31
N LYS A 98 -78.76 8.34 -60.00
CA LYS A 98 -77.42 7.93 -59.54
C LYS A 98 -76.39 8.27 -60.61
N ILE A 99 -75.19 8.62 -60.17
CA ILE A 99 -74.03 8.77 -61.04
C ILE A 99 -73.66 7.43 -61.68
N LEU A 100 -73.60 7.40 -63.01
CA LEU A 100 -73.20 6.26 -63.81
C LEU A 100 -71.68 6.22 -64.04
N SER A 101 -71.09 7.37 -64.36
CA SER A 101 -69.65 7.47 -64.63
C SER A 101 -69.10 8.87 -64.40
N THR A 102 -67.81 8.91 -64.04
CA THR A 102 -67.00 10.11 -63.93
C THR A 102 -65.77 9.98 -64.82
N SER A 103 -65.31 11.09 -65.40
CA SER A 103 -64.09 11.12 -66.20
C SER A 103 -63.42 12.47 -66.09
N TRP A 104 -62.21 12.46 -65.56
CA TRP A 104 -61.29 13.58 -65.62
C TRP A 104 -60.62 13.67 -66.98
N LYS A 105 -60.42 14.89 -67.45
CA LYS A 105 -59.65 15.20 -68.65
C LYS A 105 -58.82 16.44 -68.43
N GLN A 106 -57.53 16.34 -68.68
CA GLN A 106 -56.66 17.51 -68.77
C GLN A 106 -56.96 18.27 -70.07
N LEU A 107 -57.24 19.57 -69.95
CA LEU A 107 -57.55 20.46 -71.06
C LEU A 107 -56.36 21.32 -71.48
N VAL A 108 -55.58 21.81 -70.50
CA VAL A 108 -54.50 22.78 -70.72
C VAL A 108 -53.26 22.39 -69.90
N GLY A 109 -52.08 22.72 -70.42
CA GLY A 109 -50.80 22.58 -69.73
C GLY A 109 -49.98 21.36 -70.17
N LYS A 110 -48.83 21.16 -69.51
CA LYS A 110 -47.94 19.99 -69.75
C LYS A 110 -48.67 18.72 -69.32
N SER A 111 -48.65 17.71 -70.19
CA SER A 111 -49.39 16.46 -69.98
C SER A 111 -48.91 15.76 -68.71
N VAL A 112 -49.85 15.41 -67.84
CA VAL A 112 -49.60 14.58 -66.66
C VAL A 112 -50.40 13.28 -66.76
N GLU A 113 -49.96 12.27 -66.00
CA GLU A 113 -50.68 11.00 -65.86
C GLU A 113 -51.47 11.05 -64.56
N LEU A 114 -52.81 10.91 -64.65
CA LEU A 114 -53.68 10.79 -63.49
C LEU A 114 -53.71 9.33 -63.05
N ASP A 115 -53.56 9.07 -61.75
CA ASP A 115 -53.53 7.71 -61.19
C ASP A 115 -54.81 6.92 -61.50
N ASP A 116 -55.98 7.57 -61.38
CA ASP A 116 -57.26 7.04 -61.86
C ASP A 116 -58.13 8.18 -62.40
N ALA A 117 -58.17 8.34 -63.72
CA ALA A 117 -58.96 9.39 -64.36
C ALA A 117 -60.48 9.14 -64.27
N LEU A 118 -60.94 7.95 -63.87
CA LEU A 118 -62.37 7.63 -63.75
C LEU A 118 -62.88 7.78 -62.31
N SER A 119 -62.00 7.94 -61.33
CA SER A 119 -62.37 8.18 -59.94
C SER A 119 -62.81 9.63 -59.70
N VAL A 120 -63.70 9.83 -58.72
CA VAL A 120 -64.11 11.17 -58.24
C VAL A 120 -62.91 11.92 -57.66
N ASN A 121 -62.05 11.21 -56.91
CA ASN A 121 -60.80 11.75 -56.35
C ASN A 121 -59.61 11.03 -56.99
N THR A 122 -58.62 11.79 -57.45
CA THR A 122 -57.45 11.25 -58.14
C THR A 122 -56.21 12.07 -57.81
N THR A 123 -55.05 11.55 -58.14
CA THR A 123 -53.75 12.18 -57.88
C THR A 123 -52.89 12.18 -59.13
N PHE A 124 -51.93 13.09 -59.18
CA PHE A 124 -50.85 13.09 -60.18
C PHE A 124 -49.60 13.74 -59.61
N ILE A 125 -48.45 13.50 -60.24
CA ILE A 125 -47.21 14.20 -59.93
C ILE A 125 -47.12 15.47 -60.78
N ALA A 126 -47.03 16.63 -60.13
CA ALA A 126 -46.82 17.90 -60.82
C ALA A 126 -45.58 17.82 -61.70
N PRO A 127 -45.62 18.33 -62.94
CA PRO A 127 -44.46 18.30 -63.80
C PRO A 127 -43.32 19.10 -63.16
N ALA A 128 -42.15 18.48 -63.03
CA ALA A 128 -40.96 19.19 -62.59
C ALA A 128 -40.69 20.38 -63.54
N LEU A 129 -40.47 21.54 -62.95
CA LEU A 129 -40.08 22.77 -63.62
C LEU A 129 -38.63 23.09 -63.24
N SER A 130 -37.83 23.52 -64.21
CA SER A 130 -36.51 24.06 -63.90
C SER A 130 -36.63 25.43 -63.24
N LEU A 131 -35.63 25.83 -62.44
CA LEU A 131 -35.59 27.14 -61.75
C LEU A 131 -35.76 28.35 -62.69
N GLU A 132 -35.47 28.19 -63.98
CA GLU A 132 -35.57 29.25 -64.99
C GLU A 132 -36.93 29.27 -65.72
N GLU A 133 -37.78 28.26 -65.51
CA GLU A 133 -39.11 28.18 -66.12
C GLU A 133 -40.13 29.01 -65.33
N GLU A 134 -40.98 29.76 -66.04
CA GLU A 134 -42.14 30.43 -65.42
C GLU A 134 -43.18 29.40 -64.95
N ALA A 135 -44.04 29.82 -64.01
CA ALA A 135 -45.11 28.99 -63.49
C ALA A 135 -46.03 28.46 -64.62
N GLN A 136 -46.40 27.18 -64.55
CA GLN A 136 -47.24 26.53 -65.55
C GLN A 136 -48.67 26.34 -65.05
N ILE A 137 -49.66 26.67 -65.89
CA ILE A 137 -51.08 26.46 -65.56
C ILE A 137 -51.57 25.15 -66.18
N LEU A 138 -52.11 24.26 -65.34
CA LEU A 138 -52.81 23.05 -65.74
C LEU A 138 -54.32 23.23 -65.50
N ILE A 139 -55.16 22.89 -66.49
CA ILE A 139 -56.62 22.93 -66.31
C ILE A 139 -57.18 21.53 -66.50
N PHE A 140 -57.97 21.06 -65.54
CA PHE A 140 -58.66 19.77 -65.58
C PHE A 140 -60.17 19.98 -65.58
N GLU A 141 -60.89 19.17 -66.34
CA GLU A 141 -62.35 19.14 -66.38
C GLU A 141 -62.83 17.76 -65.94
N LEU A 142 -63.77 17.72 -65.00
CA LEU A 142 -64.48 16.52 -64.60
C LEU A 142 -65.82 16.46 -65.32
N THR A 143 -66.04 15.40 -66.10
CA THR A 143 -67.33 15.08 -66.70
C THR A 143 -68.06 14.04 -65.84
N VAL A 144 -69.31 14.31 -65.50
CA VAL A 144 -70.18 13.42 -64.71
C VAL A 144 -71.41 13.08 -65.52
N THR A 145 -71.75 11.79 -65.62
CA THR A 145 -72.92 11.27 -66.33
C THR A 145 -73.80 10.49 -65.38
N ASP A 146 -75.10 10.75 -65.38
CA ASP A 146 -76.08 10.01 -64.58
C ASP A 146 -76.57 8.71 -65.28
N ASN A 147 -77.44 7.96 -64.60
CA ASN A 147 -77.99 6.70 -65.10
C ASN A 147 -79.11 6.85 -66.16
N LEU A 148 -79.40 8.07 -66.58
CA LEU A 148 -80.35 8.44 -67.64
C LEU A 148 -79.67 9.26 -68.76
N ASP A 149 -78.33 9.19 -68.81
CA ASP A 149 -77.44 9.78 -69.81
C ASP A 149 -77.39 11.32 -69.83
N ALA A 150 -77.85 12.04 -68.80
CA ALA A 150 -77.56 13.47 -68.70
C ALA A 150 -76.16 13.72 -68.11
N VAL A 151 -75.56 14.82 -68.55
CA VAL A 151 -74.15 15.14 -68.34
C VAL A 151 -74.01 16.53 -67.74
N ASN A 152 -73.07 16.68 -66.82
CA ASN A 152 -72.59 17.98 -66.36
C ASN A 152 -71.06 17.97 -66.20
N THR A 153 -70.44 19.15 -66.26
CA THR A 153 -68.99 19.32 -66.23
C THR A 153 -68.59 20.50 -65.34
N ASP A 154 -67.46 20.38 -64.65
CA ASP A 154 -66.82 21.49 -63.94
C ASP A 154 -65.29 21.40 -64.08
N SER A 155 -64.61 22.55 -63.97
CA SER A 155 -63.17 22.66 -64.26
C SER A 155 -62.38 23.37 -63.17
N ILE A 156 -61.17 22.90 -62.90
CA ILE A 156 -60.22 23.46 -61.94
C ILE A 156 -58.91 23.84 -62.62
N SER A 157 -58.36 25.00 -62.26
CA SER A 157 -57.05 25.48 -62.68
C SER A 157 -56.02 25.34 -61.56
N ILE A 158 -54.84 24.82 -61.89
CA ILE A 158 -53.74 24.59 -60.95
C ILE A 158 -52.48 25.26 -61.49
N THR A 159 -51.91 26.18 -60.73
CA THR A 159 -50.64 26.85 -61.09
C THR A 159 -49.48 26.12 -60.44
N ILE A 160 -48.57 25.59 -61.24
CA ILE A 160 -47.37 24.89 -60.80
C ILE A 160 -46.19 25.85 -60.82
N ASN A 161 -45.60 26.12 -59.66
CA ASN A 161 -44.41 26.96 -59.49
C ASN A 161 -43.12 26.09 -59.49
N PRO A 162 -41.96 26.60 -59.94
CA PRO A 162 -40.69 25.89 -59.78
C PRO A 162 -40.30 25.79 -58.29
N ASN A 163 -39.64 24.69 -57.90
CA ASN A 163 -39.11 24.50 -56.54
C ASN A 163 -37.97 25.49 -56.26
N GLN A 164 -37.90 26.09 -55.07
CA GLN A 164 -36.78 26.93 -54.64
C GLN A 164 -35.78 26.12 -53.81
N SER A 165 -34.48 26.33 -54.03
CA SER A 165 -33.46 25.65 -53.24
C SER A 165 -33.43 26.18 -51.80
N PRO A 166 -33.10 25.33 -50.81
CA PRO A 166 -33.04 25.75 -49.41
C PRO A 166 -31.94 26.80 -49.20
N LEU A 167 -32.12 27.65 -48.20
CA LEU A 167 -31.11 28.61 -47.74
C LEU A 167 -30.26 27.97 -46.63
N VAL A 168 -28.94 28.11 -46.74
CA VAL A 168 -27.98 27.73 -45.70
C VAL A 168 -27.01 28.87 -45.46
N SER A 169 -26.71 29.13 -44.19
CA SER A 169 -25.69 30.08 -43.75
C SER A 169 -24.90 29.44 -42.61
N VAL A 170 -23.61 29.22 -42.81
CA VAL A 170 -22.67 28.93 -41.72
C VAL A 170 -21.97 30.23 -41.35
N GLY A 171 -21.77 30.49 -40.06
CA GLY A 171 -21.26 31.79 -39.58
C GLY A 171 -19.88 32.18 -40.15
N SER A 172 -19.34 33.31 -39.70
CA SER A 172 -17.98 33.73 -40.07
C SER A 172 -16.91 32.82 -39.47
N ASP A 173 -15.77 32.71 -40.16
CA ASP A 173 -14.55 32.06 -39.66
C ASP A 173 -14.15 32.57 -38.26
N PHE A 174 -13.58 31.68 -37.44
CA PHE A 174 -13.14 32.00 -36.07
C PHE A 174 -11.90 31.22 -35.64
N GLU A 175 -11.35 31.59 -34.49
CA GLU A 175 -10.16 30.97 -33.91
C GLU A 175 -10.48 30.29 -32.59
N GLU A 176 -9.82 29.16 -32.33
CA GLU A 176 -9.95 28.38 -31.11
C GLU A 176 -8.56 27.88 -30.65
N ASN A 177 -8.46 27.43 -29.41
CA ASN A 177 -7.24 26.79 -28.91
C ASN A 177 -7.34 25.27 -29.05
N GLU A 178 -6.19 24.60 -29.21
CA GLU A 178 -6.15 23.14 -29.20
C GLU A 178 -6.81 22.54 -27.95
N GLY A 179 -7.47 21.39 -28.10
CA GLY A 179 -8.22 20.73 -27.03
C GLY A 179 -9.54 21.40 -26.61
N SER A 180 -9.89 22.58 -27.15
CA SER A 180 -11.19 23.20 -26.88
C SER A 180 -12.35 22.46 -27.56
N THR A 181 -13.56 22.60 -27.01
CA THR A 181 -14.77 22.12 -27.70
C THR A 181 -15.22 23.17 -28.71
N VAL A 182 -15.22 22.80 -29.98
CA VAL A 182 -15.64 23.65 -31.09
C VAL A 182 -17.09 23.34 -31.45
N ILE A 183 -17.88 24.39 -31.71
CA ILE A 183 -19.28 24.28 -32.11
C ILE A 183 -19.39 24.70 -33.58
N LEU A 184 -19.98 23.82 -34.40
CA LEU A 184 -20.39 24.10 -35.77
C LEU A 184 -21.90 24.27 -35.79
N SER A 185 -22.38 25.43 -36.22
CA SER A 185 -23.81 25.74 -36.33
C SER A 185 -24.11 26.40 -37.67
N GLY A 186 -25.06 25.84 -38.41
CA GLY A 186 -25.64 26.46 -39.60
C GLY A 186 -27.11 26.81 -39.39
N GLU A 187 -27.51 27.99 -39.89
CA GLU A 187 -28.93 28.33 -40.02
C GLU A 187 -29.44 27.84 -41.38
N VAL A 188 -30.53 27.07 -41.35
CA VAL A 188 -31.10 26.42 -42.53
C VAL A 188 -32.60 26.71 -42.61
N SER A 189 -33.11 27.02 -43.79
CA SER A 189 -34.55 27.27 -44.01
C SER A 189 -34.97 26.95 -45.44
N ASP A 190 -36.22 26.54 -45.61
CA ASP A 190 -36.87 26.34 -46.90
C ASP A 190 -38.17 27.16 -46.92
N THR A 191 -38.43 27.88 -48.01
CA THR A 191 -39.55 28.83 -48.12
C THR A 191 -40.79 28.23 -48.77
N ASP A 192 -40.65 27.15 -49.52
CA ASP A 192 -41.72 26.48 -50.26
C ASP A 192 -41.79 24.97 -49.95
N GLY A 193 -40.82 24.42 -49.21
CA GLY A 193 -40.81 23.04 -48.76
C GLY A 193 -40.35 22.82 -47.33
N GLU A 194 -39.87 21.59 -47.08
CA GLU A 194 -39.28 21.15 -45.82
C GLU A 194 -37.86 20.60 -46.06
N ILE A 195 -36.95 20.83 -45.11
CA ILE A 195 -35.60 20.26 -45.17
C ILE A 195 -35.64 18.79 -44.76
N VAL A 196 -35.12 17.92 -45.62
CA VAL A 196 -35.07 16.47 -45.39
C VAL A 196 -33.73 16.00 -44.85
N SER A 197 -32.62 16.66 -45.17
CA SER A 197 -31.32 16.27 -44.63
C SER A 197 -30.31 17.41 -44.51
N THR A 198 -29.43 17.29 -43.52
CA THR A 198 -28.24 18.11 -43.35
C THR A 198 -27.02 17.22 -43.19
N SER A 199 -25.85 17.64 -43.69
CA SER A 199 -24.60 16.89 -43.55
C SER A 199 -23.39 17.82 -43.53
N TRP A 200 -22.58 17.70 -42.49
CA TRP A 200 -21.26 18.30 -42.40
C TRP A 200 -20.20 17.39 -43.01
N LYS A 201 -19.24 18.01 -43.70
CA LYS A 201 -18.05 17.34 -44.22
C LYS A 201 -16.82 18.20 -43.99
N GLN A 202 -15.78 17.60 -43.40
CA GLN A 202 -14.48 18.25 -43.33
C GLN A 202 -13.78 18.17 -44.69
N LEU A 203 -13.29 19.31 -45.17
CA LEU A 203 -12.61 19.45 -46.45
C LEU A 203 -11.09 19.50 -46.31
N GLU A 204 -10.58 20.20 -45.27
CA GLU A 204 -9.15 20.43 -45.06
C GLU A 204 -8.76 20.37 -43.57
N GLY A 205 -7.46 20.18 -43.33
CA GLY A 205 -6.83 20.15 -42.01
C GLY A 205 -6.69 18.77 -41.38
N ILE A 206 -6.33 18.74 -40.10
CA ILE A 206 -6.27 17.51 -39.30
C ILE A 206 -7.69 16.95 -39.15
N ASN A 207 -7.91 15.69 -39.52
CA ASN A 207 -9.23 15.06 -39.42
C ASN A 207 -9.71 15.02 -37.97
N VAL A 208 -10.94 15.49 -37.74
CA VAL A 208 -11.61 15.43 -36.44
C VAL A 208 -12.88 14.59 -36.53
N GLU A 209 -13.28 14.02 -35.40
CA GLU A 209 -14.55 13.31 -35.27
C GLU A 209 -15.64 14.29 -34.82
N LEU A 210 -16.68 14.44 -35.64
CA LEU A 210 -17.87 15.22 -35.30
C LEU A 210 -18.83 14.36 -34.47
N ASN A 211 -19.40 14.93 -33.40
CA ASN A 211 -20.34 14.20 -32.54
C ASN A 211 -21.62 13.76 -33.28
N ASP A 212 -22.13 14.61 -34.17
CA ASP A 212 -23.21 14.25 -35.09
C ASP A 212 -23.05 15.03 -36.41
N ALA A 213 -22.52 14.38 -37.43
CA ALA A 213 -22.30 15.02 -38.73
C ALA A 213 -23.60 15.35 -39.48
N PHE A 214 -24.75 14.78 -39.09
CA PHE A 214 -26.03 14.97 -39.78
C PHE A 214 -26.90 16.06 -39.15
N SER A 215 -26.48 16.64 -38.02
CA SER A 215 -27.15 17.77 -37.38
C SER A 215 -26.61 19.10 -37.90
N ALA A 216 -27.51 20.07 -38.16
CA ALA A 216 -27.13 21.46 -38.45
C ALA A 216 -26.33 22.12 -37.30
N HIS A 217 -26.41 21.57 -36.09
CA HIS A 217 -25.66 21.98 -34.91
C HIS A 217 -24.87 20.79 -34.35
N THR A 218 -23.55 20.82 -34.47
CA THR A 218 -22.66 19.74 -34.04
C THR A 218 -21.42 20.27 -33.34
N THR A 219 -20.64 19.39 -32.73
CA THR A 219 -19.44 19.76 -32.01
C THR A 219 -18.31 18.75 -32.24
N PHE A 220 -17.08 19.20 -32.04
CA PHE A 220 -15.88 18.36 -32.02
C PHE A 220 -14.85 18.91 -31.04
N ILE A 221 -13.82 18.12 -30.73
CA ILE A 221 -12.69 18.58 -29.92
C ILE A 221 -11.55 19.00 -30.85
N ALA A 222 -11.06 20.24 -30.69
CA ALA A 222 -9.94 20.76 -31.46
C ALA A 222 -8.71 19.85 -31.30
N PRO A 223 -8.03 19.46 -32.40
CA PRO A 223 -6.88 18.56 -32.34
C PRO A 223 -5.71 19.21 -31.61
N ILE A 224 -4.88 18.40 -30.96
CA ILE A 224 -3.59 18.83 -30.42
C ILE A 224 -2.61 19.02 -31.58
N LEU A 225 -1.92 20.15 -31.62
CA LEU A 225 -1.02 20.48 -32.73
C LEU A 225 0.37 19.87 -32.50
N PRO A 226 1.05 19.40 -33.57
CA PRO A 226 2.45 19.02 -33.48
C PRO A 226 3.33 20.18 -33.00
N LEU A 227 4.39 19.90 -32.25
CA LEU A 227 5.29 20.87 -31.62
C LEU A 227 5.82 22.00 -32.54
N GLU A 228 5.98 21.71 -33.84
CA GLU A 228 6.49 22.69 -34.82
C GLU A 228 5.39 23.63 -35.37
N GLU A 229 4.12 23.27 -35.20
CA GLU A 229 2.98 23.99 -35.75
C GLU A 229 2.36 24.92 -34.70
N LYS A 230 2.45 26.22 -34.94
CA LYS A 230 1.82 27.22 -34.06
C LYS A 230 0.31 27.31 -34.25
N THR A 231 -0.14 27.03 -35.47
CA THR A 231 -1.55 27.13 -35.88
C THR A 231 -1.88 26.12 -36.97
N GLN A 232 -3.12 25.61 -36.99
CA GLN A 232 -3.66 24.75 -38.03
C GLN A 232 -5.07 25.22 -38.44
N VAL A 233 -5.36 25.28 -39.74
CA VAL A 233 -6.70 25.64 -40.24
C VAL A 233 -7.50 24.37 -40.57
N LEU A 234 -8.75 24.30 -40.11
CA LEU A 234 -9.73 23.27 -40.45
C LEU A 234 -10.85 23.90 -41.29
N VAL A 235 -11.28 23.25 -42.36
CA VAL A 235 -12.37 23.74 -43.23
C VAL A 235 -13.52 22.74 -43.24
N PHE A 236 -14.75 23.20 -43.01
CA PHE A 236 -15.96 22.38 -43.01
C PHE A 236 -17.01 22.92 -43.98
N GLU A 237 -17.78 22.04 -44.60
CA GLU A 237 -18.90 22.35 -45.50
C GLU A 237 -20.18 21.72 -44.95
N LEU A 238 -21.26 22.50 -44.84
CA LEU A 238 -22.61 22.05 -44.53
C LEU A 238 -23.42 21.92 -45.82
N THR A 239 -23.93 20.73 -46.11
CA THR A 239 -24.85 20.44 -47.20
C THR A 239 -26.27 20.31 -46.67
N VAL A 240 -27.25 20.93 -47.33
CA VAL A 240 -28.68 20.90 -46.97
C VAL A 240 -29.50 20.44 -48.17
N THR A 241 -30.45 19.54 -47.97
CA THR A 241 -31.34 19.01 -49.02
C THR A 241 -32.81 19.10 -48.62
N ASP A 242 -33.66 19.59 -49.51
CA ASP A 242 -35.12 19.71 -49.31
C ASP A 242 -35.89 18.43 -49.67
N ASN A 243 -37.22 18.49 -49.58
CA ASN A 243 -38.15 17.40 -49.88
C ASN A 243 -38.41 17.17 -51.39
N LEU A 244 -37.76 17.95 -52.25
CA LEU A 244 -37.80 17.86 -53.70
C LEU A 244 -36.38 17.70 -54.31
N ASP A 245 -35.44 17.22 -53.48
CA ASP A 245 -34.05 16.90 -53.80
C ASP A 245 -33.17 18.09 -54.23
N ALA A 246 -33.56 19.35 -53.98
CA ALA A 246 -32.69 20.50 -54.21
C ALA A 246 -31.63 20.62 -53.10
N VAL A 247 -30.41 21.03 -53.48
CA VAL A 247 -29.23 21.00 -52.60
C VAL A 247 -28.53 22.35 -52.57
N THR A 248 -28.21 22.84 -51.37
CA THR A 248 -27.38 24.03 -51.15
C THR A 248 -26.26 23.72 -50.15
N THR A 249 -25.11 24.37 -50.31
CA THR A 249 -23.93 24.20 -49.45
C THR A 249 -23.36 25.53 -48.98
N ASP A 250 -22.75 25.56 -47.79
CA ASP A 250 -21.95 26.69 -47.30
C ASP A 250 -20.76 26.19 -46.44
N SER A 251 -19.68 26.96 -46.34
CA SER A 251 -18.41 26.51 -45.73
C SER A 251 -17.82 27.49 -44.71
N ILE A 252 -17.17 26.97 -43.68
CA ILE A 252 -16.52 27.73 -42.59
C ILE A 252 -15.08 27.26 -42.35
N SER A 253 -14.18 28.20 -42.06
CA SER A 253 -12.80 27.93 -41.67
C SER A 253 -12.56 28.23 -40.18
N ILE A 254 -11.84 27.34 -39.50
CA ILE A 254 -11.51 27.46 -38.07
C ILE A 254 -10.00 27.36 -37.91
N THR A 255 -9.37 28.35 -37.28
CA THR A 255 -7.94 28.33 -36.97
C THR A 255 -7.71 27.86 -35.54
N ILE A 256 -7.03 26.74 -35.37
CA ILE A 256 -6.62 26.20 -34.07
C ILE A 256 -5.25 26.74 -33.72
N ASN A 257 -5.10 27.32 -32.53
CA ASN A 257 -3.86 27.85 -31.99
C ASN A 257 -3.25 26.88 -30.96
N SER A 258 -1.94 26.65 -31.03
CA SER A 258 -1.22 25.89 -29.99
C SER A 258 -1.07 26.71 -28.72
N THR A 259 -1.19 26.03 -27.57
CA THR A 259 -1.10 26.59 -26.23
C THR A 259 0.20 26.24 -25.51
N ASN A 260 0.98 25.26 -26.01
CA ASN A 260 2.32 24.88 -25.55
C ASN A 260 2.39 24.69 -24.03
N GLY A 261 1.77 23.60 -23.58
CA GLY A 261 1.49 23.25 -22.20
C GLY A 261 2.72 22.99 -21.32
N LEU A 262 2.45 22.79 -20.03
CA LEU A 262 3.44 22.21 -19.12
C LEU A 262 3.54 20.71 -19.41
N PRO A 263 4.73 20.11 -19.29
CA PRO A 263 4.83 18.66 -19.27
C PRO A 263 4.14 18.08 -18.03
N ILE A 264 3.83 16.80 -18.04
CA ILE A 264 3.21 16.08 -16.93
C ILE A 264 4.25 15.17 -16.29
N ALA A 265 4.69 15.50 -15.08
CA ALA A 265 5.54 14.66 -14.25
C ALA A 265 4.71 13.55 -13.59
N LYS A 266 5.23 12.32 -13.57
CA LYS A 266 4.69 11.20 -12.79
C LYS A 266 5.84 10.45 -12.14
N ALA A 267 5.99 10.57 -10.82
CA ALA A 267 7.09 10.02 -10.04
C ALA A 267 6.92 8.52 -9.70
N GLY A 268 5.77 7.93 -10.05
CA GLY A 268 5.40 6.57 -9.68
C GLY A 268 4.62 6.51 -8.38
N GLU A 269 4.25 5.30 -7.97
CA GLU A 269 3.50 5.07 -6.72
C GLU A 269 4.45 5.05 -5.52
N ASP A 270 3.94 5.43 -4.35
CA ASP A 270 4.64 5.27 -3.07
C ASP A 270 5.00 3.78 -2.82
N GLN A 271 6.19 3.54 -2.28
CA GLN A 271 6.71 2.19 -2.05
C GLN A 271 6.89 1.92 -0.55
N ILE A 272 6.62 0.67 -0.15
CA ILE A 272 6.87 0.19 1.22
C ILE A 272 7.74 -1.06 1.12
N LEU A 273 8.97 -0.97 1.63
CA LEU A 273 10.01 -1.99 1.45
C LEU A 273 10.69 -2.34 2.78
N ALA A 274 11.40 -3.47 2.80
CA ALA A 274 12.27 -3.81 3.91
C ALA A 274 13.61 -3.06 3.79
N PRO A 275 14.34 -2.81 4.88
CA PRO A 275 15.64 -2.15 4.83
C PRO A 275 16.65 -3.01 4.04
N ASN A 276 17.63 -2.37 3.40
CA ASN A 276 18.60 -2.99 2.47
C ASN A 276 17.99 -3.57 1.17
N SER A 277 16.74 -3.23 0.85
CA SER A 277 16.17 -3.55 -0.47
C SER A 277 16.64 -2.53 -1.51
N GLU A 278 16.89 -2.99 -2.74
CA GLU A 278 17.05 -2.11 -3.90
C GLU A 278 15.70 -1.46 -4.23
N VAL A 279 15.69 -0.15 -4.40
CA VAL A 279 14.54 0.67 -4.79
C VAL A 279 14.71 1.10 -6.22
N THR A 280 13.62 1.10 -6.99
CA THR A 280 13.58 1.67 -8.34
C THR A 280 12.64 2.87 -8.35
N LEU A 281 13.12 4.03 -8.78
CA LEU A 281 12.29 5.18 -9.13
C LEU A 281 12.04 5.14 -10.65
N ASP A 282 10.77 5.21 -11.05
CA ASP A 282 10.35 5.07 -12.45
C ASP A 282 9.41 6.23 -12.84
N CYS A 283 9.90 7.09 -13.73
CA CYS A 283 9.17 8.22 -14.25
C CYS A 283 8.53 7.97 -15.62
N SER A 284 8.56 6.75 -16.15
CA SER A 284 8.29 6.40 -17.56
C SER A 284 6.89 6.77 -18.06
N GLN A 285 5.98 7.09 -17.14
CA GLN A 285 4.62 7.57 -17.43
C GLN A 285 4.52 9.09 -17.55
N SER A 286 5.62 9.82 -17.38
CA SER A 286 5.74 11.26 -17.62
C SER A 286 5.75 11.54 -19.12
N TYR A 287 5.09 12.62 -19.54
CA TYR A 287 5.00 12.98 -20.96
C TYR A 287 4.72 14.47 -21.15
N ASP A 288 5.09 14.99 -22.31
CA ASP A 288 4.70 16.30 -22.82
C ASP A 288 3.51 16.11 -23.77
N PRO A 289 2.37 16.81 -23.60
CA PRO A 289 1.20 16.67 -24.48
C PRO A 289 1.50 16.91 -25.97
N GLU A 290 2.49 17.75 -26.27
CA GLU A 290 2.96 18.10 -27.61
C GLU A 290 4.00 17.10 -28.17
N GLY A 291 4.38 16.10 -27.36
CA GLY A 291 5.29 15.02 -27.76
C GLY A 291 6.78 15.37 -27.68
N SER A 292 7.15 16.45 -26.99
CA SER A 292 8.54 16.84 -26.78
C SER A 292 9.30 15.87 -25.89
N ASP A 293 10.63 15.76 -26.11
CA ASP A 293 11.53 15.07 -25.18
C ASP A 293 11.58 15.81 -23.82
N LEU A 294 11.71 15.04 -22.73
CA LEU A 294 11.75 15.56 -21.37
C LEU A 294 13.16 15.44 -20.76
N ASN A 295 13.64 16.54 -20.18
CA ASN A 295 14.78 16.53 -19.25
C ASN A 295 14.30 16.15 -17.85
N ILE A 296 15.00 15.22 -17.20
CA ILE A 296 14.61 14.63 -15.91
C ILE A 296 15.57 15.07 -14.81
N LEU A 297 15.05 15.34 -13.63
CA LEU A 297 15.84 15.56 -12.42
C LEU A 297 15.12 15.01 -11.19
N TRP A 298 15.80 14.12 -10.46
CA TRP A 298 15.41 13.64 -9.14
C TRP A 298 16.18 14.37 -8.04
N VAL A 299 15.45 14.80 -7.01
CA VAL A 299 16.02 15.41 -5.80
C VAL A 299 15.39 14.78 -4.56
N GLN A 300 16.22 14.32 -3.63
CA GLN A 300 15.73 13.89 -2.32
C GLN A 300 15.28 15.12 -1.51
N VAL A 301 14.05 15.06 -1.00
CA VAL A 301 13.40 16.13 -0.22
C VAL A 301 13.56 15.89 1.26
N SER A 302 13.39 14.65 1.72
CA SER A 302 13.47 14.28 3.13
C SER A 302 14.01 12.86 3.34
N GLY A 303 14.35 12.55 4.59
CA GLY A 303 14.97 11.31 5.00
C GLY A 303 16.50 11.38 5.10
N SER A 304 17.12 10.33 5.61
CA SER A 304 18.59 10.15 5.60
C SER A 304 19.14 10.20 4.16
N SER A 305 20.32 10.78 3.97
CA SER A 305 20.88 11.03 2.63
C SER A 305 21.06 9.74 1.83
N ILE A 306 20.45 9.70 0.64
CA ILE A 306 20.57 8.63 -0.35
C ILE A 306 21.39 9.10 -1.55
N THR A 307 22.23 8.23 -2.09
CA THR A 307 22.89 8.44 -3.39
C THR A 307 22.15 7.63 -4.45
N LEU A 308 21.52 8.30 -5.41
CA LEU A 308 20.90 7.65 -6.57
C LEU A 308 21.99 7.28 -7.58
N ASP A 309 21.80 6.17 -8.30
CA ASP A 309 22.71 5.75 -9.37
C ASP A 309 22.80 6.77 -10.52
N ASP A 310 21.66 7.32 -10.96
CA ASP A 310 21.59 8.42 -11.91
C ASP A 310 20.34 9.29 -11.68
N ASN A 311 20.53 10.47 -11.08
CA ASN A 311 19.42 11.38 -10.79
C ASN A 311 18.87 12.12 -12.03
N PHE A 312 19.44 11.93 -13.22
CA PHE A 312 18.92 12.44 -14.49
C PHE A 312 18.25 11.37 -15.35
N SER A 313 18.22 10.11 -14.88
CA SER A 313 17.53 9.03 -15.56
C SER A 313 16.08 8.92 -15.10
N CYS A 314 15.19 8.59 -16.04
CA CYS A 314 13.80 8.28 -15.75
C CYS A 314 13.63 6.95 -14.98
N LEU A 315 14.59 6.04 -15.16
CA LEU A 315 14.69 4.79 -14.41
C LEU A 315 16.01 4.81 -13.64
N THR A 316 15.97 4.99 -12.32
CA THR A 316 17.15 5.01 -11.45
C THR A 316 16.92 4.16 -10.21
N THR A 317 18.01 3.65 -9.64
CA THR A 317 18.02 2.77 -8.48
C THR A 317 18.83 3.33 -7.32
N PHE A 318 18.59 2.80 -6.12
CA PHE A 318 19.42 2.97 -4.91
C PHE A 318 19.11 1.86 -3.88
N ASP A 319 20.03 1.64 -2.93
CA ASP A 319 19.81 0.73 -1.80
C ASP A 319 19.21 1.46 -0.59
N LEU A 320 18.15 0.92 0.00
CA LEU A 320 17.58 1.45 1.25
C LEU A 320 18.53 1.22 2.43
N PRO A 321 18.81 2.23 3.27
CA PRO A 321 19.60 2.04 4.47
C PRO A 321 18.85 1.17 5.49
N ASN A 322 19.59 0.57 6.43
CA ASN A 322 19.05 -0.25 7.51
C ASN A 322 18.36 0.59 8.62
N THR A 323 17.45 1.48 8.24
CA THR A 323 16.70 2.35 9.15
C THR A 323 15.20 2.25 8.88
N ALA A 324 14.39 2.44 9.92
CA ALA A 324 12.94 2.57 9.77
C ALA A 324 12.61 4.06 9.59
N GLU A 325 12.43 4.47 8.34
CA GLU A 325 12.33 5.88 7.94
C GLU A 325 11.52 6.01 6.63
N VAL A 326 10.95 7.19 6.39
CA VAL A 326 10.32 7.55 5.12
C VAL A 326 11.25 8.50 4.36
N PHE A 327 11.53 8.16 3.10
CA PHE A 327 12.33 8.96 2.17
C PHE A 327 11.39 9.57 1.13
N GLU A 328 11.48 10.87 0.91
CA GLU A 328 10.67 11.54 -0.11
C GLU A 328 11.57 12.04 -1.23
N PHE A 329 11.20 11.74 -2.48
CA PHE A 329 11.91 12.18 -3.68
C PHE A 329 10.98 13.02 -4.55
N ALA A 330 11.49 14.14 -5.05
CA ALA A 330 10.82 14.99 -6.03
C ALA A 330 11.39 14.73 -7.42
N LEU A 331 10.51 14.39 -8.36
CA LEU A 331 10.75 14.40 -9.79
C LEU A 331 10.46 15.80 -10.33
N THR A 332 11.35 16.33 -11.16
CA THR A 332 11.07 17.48 -12.04
C THR A 332 11.32 17.07 -13.48
N VAL A 333 10.34 17.32 -14.34
CA VAL A 333 10.46 17.12 -15.79
C VAL A 333 10.37 18.48 -16.49
N GLU A 334 11.23 18.73 -17.46
CA GLU A 334 11.27 19.97 -18.23
C GLU A 334 11.25 19.67 -19.73
N ASN A 335 10.37 20.33 -20.49
CA ASN A 335 10.30 20.17 -21.94
C ASN A 335 11.34 21.04 -22.66
N ASP A 336 11.43 20.90 -23.98
CA ASP A 336 12.43 21.59 -24.82
C ASP A 336 12.28 23.14 -24.85
N LYS A 337 11.17 23.68 -24.31
CA LYS A 337 10.90 25.12 -24.18
C LYS A 337 11.22 25.66 -22.78
N GLY A 338 11.73 24.83 -21.88
CA GLY A 338 12.05 25.23 -20.51
C GLY A 338 10.82 25.37 -19.62
N LYS A 339 9.72 24.68 -19.94
CA LYS A 339 8.55 24.57 -19.07
C LYS A 339 8.69 23.31 -18.22
N SER A 340 8.50 23.44 -16.91
CA SER A 340 8.71 22.36 -15.96
C SER A 340 7.47 22.03 -15.14
N SER A 341 7.34 20.76 -14.78
CA SER A 341 6.37 20.26 -13.81
C SER A 341 7.05 19.29 -12.85
N SER A 342 6.44 19.05 -11.69
CA SER A 342 7.02 18.27 -10.62
C SER A 342 6.01 17.33 -9.98
N ASP A 343 6.49 16.20 -9.49
CA ASP A 343 5.71 15.19 -8.74
C ASP A 343 6.59 14.59 -7.64
N THR A 344 6.00 14.00 -6.60
CA THR A 344 6.74 13.39 -5.49
C THR A 344 6.38 11.92 -5.31
N VAL A 345 7.33 11.15 -4.78
CA VAL A 345 7.14 9.74 -4.39
C VAL A 345 7.77 9.50 -3.02
N SER A 346 7.06 8.76 -2.18
CA SER A 346 7.50 8.38 -0.84
C SER A 346 7.93 6.91 -0.80
N ILE A 347 9.12 6.66 -0.25
CA ILE A 347 9.67 5.32 -0.01
C ILE A 347 9.71 5.08 1.50
N THR A 348 8.85 4.20 2.00
CA THR A 348 8.80 3.84 3.41
C THR A 348 9.62 2.58 3.67
N SER A 349 10.68 2.72 4.44
CA SER A 349 11.44 1.59 4.97
C SER A 349 10.79 1.07 6.25
N THR A 350 10.32 -0.18 6.22
CA THR A 350 9.71 -0.84 7.38
C THR A 350 10.77 -1.39 8.33
N PRO A 351 10.53 -1.48 9.65
CA PRO A 351 11.49 -2.09 10.56
C PRO A 351 11.73 -3.56 10.18
N THR A 352 12.99 -3.99 10.08
CA THR A 352 13.33 -5.41 9.95
C THR A 352 12.80 -6.15 11.17
N LYS A 353 11.73 -6.94 11.01
CA LYS A 353 11.16 -7.73 12.10
C LYS A 353 11.92 -9.04 12.22
N PHE A 354 13.00 -9.02 12.99
CA PHE A 354 13.69 -10.24 13.36
C PHE A 354 12.82 -11.11 14.28
N SER A 355 12.81 -12.42 14.06
CA SER A 355 12.15 -13.36 14.96
C SER A 355 12.88 -13.42 16.30
N SER A 356 12.13 -13.63 17.38
CA SER A 356 12.69 -13.97 18.67
C SER A 356 12.88 -15.47 18.77
N LEU A 357 14.03 -15.88 19.32
CA LEU A 357 14.31 -17.26 19.63
C LEU A 357 13.43 -17.71 20.80
N THR A 358 13.34 -19.00 20.98
CA THR A 358 12.77 -19.66 22.17
C THR A 358 13.83 -20.57 22.76
N ILE A 359 13.61 -21.06 24.00
CA ILE A 359 14.55 -22.01 24.61
C ILE A 359 14.67 -23.29 23.77
N ASN A 360 13.63 -23.64 22.99
CA ASN A 360 13.64 -24.80 22.11
C ASN A 360 14.57 -24.66 20.90
N ASP A 361 14.97 -23.44 20.53
CA ASP A 361 15.89 -23.20 19.41
C ASP A 361 17.37 -23.44 19.79
N ILE A 362 17.63 -23.87 21.04
CA ILE A 362 18.96 -24.18 21.59
C ILE A 362 19.10 -25.70 21.70
N GLU A 363 19.64 -26.31 20.65
CA GLU A 363 19.63 -27.76 20.49
C GLU A 363 20.94 -28.40 20.95
N TYR A 364 20.87 -29.34 21.88
CA TYR A 364 22.02 -30.12 22.35
C TYR A 364 22.69 -30.91 21.22
N GLN A 365 24.00 -30.69 21.01
CA GLN A 365 24.80 -31.37 19.99
C GLN A 365 25.72 -32.46 20.58
N GLY A 366 26.03 -32.39 21.87
CA GLY A 366 26.92 -33.34 22.52
C GLY A 366 27.81 -32.70 23.56
N GLY A 367 28.90 -33.39 23.90
CA GLY A 367 29.89 -32.88 24.83
C GLY A 367 31.28 -33.47 24.61
N PHE A 368 32.22 -32.91 25.35
CA PHE A 368 33.60 -33.33 25.39
C PHE A 368 34.27 -32.96 26.72
N ARG A 369 35.52 -33.38 26.90
CA ARG A 369 36.29 -33.21 28.14
C ARG A 369 37.71 -32.78 27.82
N PHE A 370 38.35 -32.13 28.79
CA PHE A 370 39.80 -31.93 28.82
C PHE A 370 40.38 -32.68 30.01
N SER A 371 41.63 -33.13 29.87
CA SER A 371 42.35 -33.78 30.95
C SER A 371 42.61 -32.81 32.12
N GLY A 372 42.47 -33.29 33.35
CA GLY A 372 42.85 -32.58 34.58
C GLY A 372 44.30 -32.78 34.99
N GLU A 373 45.11 -33.44 34.15
CA GLU A 373 46.53 -33.68 34.40
C GLU A 373 47.35 -32.38 34.45
N LEU A 374 48.58 -32.48 34.96
CA LEU A 374 49.51 -31.37 35.06
C LEU A 374 50.18 -31.08 33.71
N PHE A 375 50.04 -29.84 33.24
CA PHE A 375 50.58 -29.32 31.98
C PHE A 375 51.71 -28.29 32.18
N GLY A 376 52.49 -28.43 33.25
CA GLY A 376 53.60 -27.53 33.56
C GLY A 376 54.28 -27.87 34.89
N ASP A 377 55.22 -27.02 35.29
CA ASP A 377 56.01 -27.21 36.52
C ASP A 377 55.25 -26.80 37.80
N SER A 378 54.20 -25.98 37.67
CA SER A 378 53.32 -25.65 38.80
C SER A 378 52.34 -26.78 39.10
N ASN A 379 52.06 -27.01 40.38
CA ASN A 379 51.00 -27.91 40.85
C ASN A 379 49.59 -27.44 40.44
N TYR A 380 49.44 -26.22 39.95
CA TYR A 380 48.15 -25.64 39.54
C TYR A 380 48.08 -25.37 38.03
N ALA A 381 49.11 -25.73 37.26
CA ALA A 381 49.09 -25.70 35.80
C ALA A 381 48.24 -26.84 35.22
N ASN A 382 46.94 -26.83 35.53
CA ASN A 382 45.95 -27.81 35.11
C ASN A 382 44.54 -27.20 35.13
N LEU A 383 43.56 -27.99 34.66
CA LEU A 383 42.15 -27.58 34.61
C LEU A 383 41.32 -28.01 35.82
N SER A 384 41.87 -28.79 36.75
CA SER A 384 41.13 -29.16 37.96
C SER A 384 40.75 -27.92 38.76
N TYR A 385 39.50 -27.85 39.24
CA TYR A 385 38.99 -26.70 39.98
C TYR A 385 39.11 -25.37 39.21
N SER A 386 39.10 -25.43 37.88
CA SER A 386 38.96 -24.27 37.02
C SER A 386 37.62 -23.58 37.27
N PRO A 387 37.57 -22.24 37.26
CA PRO A 387 36.31 -21.50 37.36
C PRO A 387 35.44 -21.64 36.10
N GLY A 388 35.90 -22.36 35.07
CA GLY A 388 35.12 -22.65 33.88
C GLY A 388 35.02 -21.51 32.86
N VAL A 389 35.72 -20.39 33.07
CA VAL A 389 35.75 -19.25 32.16
C VAL A 389 36.48 -19.61 30.87
N ILE A 390 35.84 -19.36 29.73
CA ILE A 390 36.35 -19.71 28.40
C ILE A 390 36.09 -18.62 27.35
N THR A 391 36.84 -18.67 26.25
CA THR A 391 36.49 -18.00 25.00
C THR A 391 36.95 -18.79 23.79
N TYR A 392 36.18 -18.77 22.70
CA TYR A 392 36.45 -19.48 21.47
C TYR A 392 37.43 -18.72 20.56
N ASN A 393 38.36 -19.45 19.97
CA ASN A 393 39.27 -18.94 18.96
C ASN A 393 38.88 -19.53 17.59
N PRO A 394 38.29 -18.72 16.68
CA PRO A 394 37.87 -19.20 15.36
C PRO A 394 39.04 -19.55 14.46
N THR A 395 40.25 -19.00 14.69
CA THR A 395 41.41 -19.26 13.82
C THR A 395 41.94 -20.67 13.97
N ASN A 396 41.95 -21.18 15.20
CA ASN A 396 42.52 -22.48 15.54
C ASN A 396 41.46 -23.54 15.85
N HIS A 397 40.17 -23.17 15.87
CA HIS A 397 39.07 -24.00 16.38
C HIS A 397 39.38 -24.56 17.78
N SER A 398 39.78 -23.66 18.67
CA SER A 398 40.27 -23.95 20.02
C SER A 398 39.52 -23.12 21.07
N LEU A 399 39.74 -23.45 22.35
CA LEU A 399 39.26 -22.67 23.48
C LEU A 399 40.45 -22.15 24.29
N PHE A 400 40.42 -20.87 24.61
CA PHE A 400 41.16 -20.35 25.76
C PHE A 400 40.37 -20.65 27.02
N ILE A 401 41.04 -21.19 28.03
CA ILE A 401 40.42 -21.67 29.27
C ILE A 401 41.23 -21.17 30.45
N VAL A 402 40.55 -20.60 31.44
CA VAL A 402 41.16 -20.27 32.74
C VAL A 402 41.40 -21.57 33.52
N GLY A 403 42.62 -21.77 34.00
CA GLY A 403 43.05 -22.93 34.76
C GLY A 403 42.60 -22.93 36.22
N HIS A 404 43.31 -23.71 37.02
CA HIS A 404 43.01 -23.91 38.44
C HIS A 404 42.78 -22.60 39.21
N SER A 405 41.76 -22.59 40.07
CA SER A 405 41.33 -21.41 40.84
C SER A 405 42.38 -20.73 41.73
N SER A 406 43.51 -21.40 41.97
CA SER A 406 44.63 -20.89 42.78
C SER A 406 45.58 -20.00 41.99
N GLU A 407 45.75 -20.24 40.69
CA GLU A 407 46.66 -19.46 39.83
C GLU A 407 45.90 -18.60 38.81
N GLN A 408 44.69 -18.99 38.39
CA GLN A 408 43.96 -18.27 37.33
C GLN A 408 44.74 -18.14 36.01
N ALA A 409 45.77 -18.96 35.79
CA ALA A 409 46.55 -18.95 34.56
C ALA A 409 45.70 -19.36 33.35
N ILE A 410 45.98 -18.80 32.16
CA ILE A 410 45.21 -19.06 30.94
C ILE A 410 45.98 -20.04 30.05
N ALA A 411 45.28 -21.02 29.50
CA ALA A 411 45.82 -21.97 28.51
C ALA A 411 44.92 -22.06 27.28
N GLU A 412 45.45 -22.56 26.16
CA GLU A 412 44.68 -22.81 24.93
C GLU A 412 44.69 -24.30 24.57
N PHE A 413 43.51 -24.85 24.26
CA PHE A 413 43.34 -26.26 23.86
C PHE A 413 42.54 -26.39 22.58
N LEU A 414 42.93 -27.33 21.70
CA LEU A 414 42.08 -27.73 20.57
C LEU A 414 40.78 -28.35 21.09
N ILE A 415 39.66 -28.03 20.44
CA ILE A 415 38.39 -28.68 20.74
C ILE A 415 38.45 -30.12 20.19
N PRO A 416 38.28 -31.15 21.04
CA PRO A 416 38.20 -32.54 20.56
C PRO A 416 36.88 -32.80 19.83
N GLU A 417 36.73 -33.98 19.25
CA GLU A 417 35.47 -34.40 18.62
C GLU A 417 34.29 -34.27 19.60
N ILE A 418 33.23 -33.57 19.15
CA ILE A 418 31.98 -33.44 19.89
C ILE A 418 31.22 -34.76 19.81
N VAL A 419 30.99 -35.40 20.95
CA VAL A 419 30.28 -36.68 21.03
C VAL A 419 28.82 -36.43 21.40
N ASN A 420 27.89 -36.76 20.51
CA ASN A 420 26.45 -36.73 20.79
C ASN A 420 26.05 -37.88 21.72
N SER A 421 26.34 -37.73 23.01
CA SER A 421 25.90 -38.60 24.08
C SER A 421 25.50 -37.75 25.28
N ARG A 422 24.58 -38.23 26.12
CA ARG A 422 24.29 -37.60 27.42
C ARG A 422 25.14 -38.20 28.57
N ASN A 423 25.94 -39.23 28.28
CA ASN A 423 26.81 -39.86 29.26
C ASN A 423 28.24 -39.36 29.11
N MET A 424 28.74 -38.69 30.16
CA MET A 424 30.10 -38.12 30.21
C MET A 424 31.21 -39.16 29.97
N ALA A 425 30.98 -40.44 30.28
CA ALA A 425 31.97 -41.50 30.05
C ALA A 425 32.26 -41.74 28.55
N ASP A 426 31.34 -41.34 27.66
CA ASP A 426 31.49 -41.53 26.22
C ASP A 426 32.31 -40.42 25.55
N PHE A 427 32.52 -39.31 26.26
CA PHE A 427 33.16 -38.11 25.73
C PHE A 427 34.65 -38.31 25.47
N LYS A 428 35.12 -37.72 24.36
CA LYS A 428 36.54 -37.61 24.08
C LYS A 428 37.20 -36.67 25.09
N VAL A 429 38.40 -37.06 25.51
CA VAL A 429 39.25 -36.28 26.39
C VAL A 429 40.39 -35.72 25.55
N GLN A 430 40.55 -34.40 25.58
CA GLN A 430 41.71 -33.74 24.99
C GLN A 430 42.85 -33.69 26.00
N GLU A 431 44.00 -34.23 25.60
CA GLU A 431 45.21 -34.33 26.44
C GLU A 431 46.35 -33.43 25.95
N ASN A 432 46.23 -32.81 24.77
CA ASN A 432 47.28 -31.92 24.24
C ASN A 432 46.88 -30.46 24.36
N ILE A 433 47.82 -29.65 24.85
CA ILE A 433 47.70 -28.20 24.99
C ILE A 433 48.35 -27.51 23.78
N LEU A 434 47.73 -26.45 23.26
CA LEU A 434 48.29 -25.61 22.19
C LEU A 434 49.23 -24.55 22.77
N GLN A 435 48.76 -23.85 23.80
CA GLN A 435 49.54 -22.88 24.57
C GLN A 435 49.46 -23.21 26.04
N GLY A 436 50.63 -23.37 26.68
CA GLY A 436 50.75 -23.69 28.11
C GLY A 436 50.03 -22.71 29.02
N PHE A 437 49.83 -23.08 30.29
CA PHE A 437 49.27 -22.18 31.30
C PHE A 437 50.17 -20.96 31.51
N VAL A 438 49.61 -19.77 31.26
CA VAL A 438 50.28 -18.49 31.39
C VAL A 438 49.61 -17.66 32.49
N ASP A 439 50.35 -17.44 33.57
CA ASP A 439 49.96 -16.52 34.64
C ASP A 439 50.38 -15.08 34.30
N PHE A 440 49.67 -14.12 34.87
CA PHE A 440 49.97 -12.69 34.80
C PHE A 440 49.76 -11.95 36.12
N HIS A 441 48.98 -12.50 37.06
CA HIS A 441 48.72 -11.89 38.36
C HIS A 441 49.84 -12.22 39.35
N GLU A 442 50.22 -11.27 40.21
CA GLU A 442 51.40 -11.39 41.09
C GLU A 442 52.71 -11.73 40.34
N THR A 443 52.77 -11.40 39.05
CA THR A 443 53.97 -11.56 38.22
C THR A 443 54.63 -10.20 37.94
N GLY A 444 55.83 -10.22 37.35
CA GLY A 444 56.46 -8.99 36.86
C GLY A 444 55.87 -8.44 35.54
N ARG A 445 54.77 -9.02 35.03
CA ARG A 445 54.20 -8.67 33.71
C ARG A 445 53.20 -7.53 33.77
N VAL A 446 52.36 -7.48 34.79
CA VAL A 446 51.35 -6.43 35.01
C VAL A 446 50.98 -6.38 36.50
N ASP A 447 50.73 -5.18 37.03
CA ASP A 447 50.19 -5.00 38.37
C ASP A 447 48.67 -4.91 38.27
N THR A 448 47.95 -5.91 38.78
CA THR A 448 46.49 -6.01 38.65
C THR A 448 45.72 -5.16 39.66
N GLY A 449 46.39 -4.50 40.62
CA GLY A 449 45.77 -3.74 41.71
C GLY A 449 45.22 -4.60 42.85
N ILE A 450 45.01 -5.90 42.61
CA ILE A 450 44.47 -6.87 43.57
C ILE A 450 45.61 -7.63 44.25
N ASP A 451 45.59 -7.71 45.58
CA ASP A 451 46.58 -8.48 46.37
C ASP A 451 46.09 -9.89 46.76
N GLN A 452 44.78 -10.12 46.81
CA GLN A 452 44.22 -11.40 47.27
C GLN A 452 42.90 -11.71 46.58
N ARG A 453 42.62 -13.00 46.40
CA ARG A 453 41.34 -13.54 45.87
C ARG A 453 41.02 -13.03 44.46
N PHE A 454 42.05 -12.81 43.66
CA PHE A 454 41.95 -12.53 42.23
C PHE A 454 41.17 -13.62 41.51
N ARG A 455 40.23 -13.23 40.65
CA ARG A 455 39.43 -14.12 39.81
C ARG A 455 39.26 -13.52 38.43
N ILE A 456 39.56 -14.30 37.39
CA ILE A 456 39.17 -13.97 36.03
C ILE A 456 37.67 -14.24 35.89
N THR A 457 36.94 -13.27 35.35
CA THR A 457 35.47 -13.27 35.25
C THR A 457 35.00 -13.46 33.82
N GLY A 458 35.86 -13.18 32.84
CA GLY A 458 35.58 -13.43 31.44
C GLY A 458 36.80 -13.29 30.55
N LEU A 459 36.72 -13.94 29.40
CA LEU A 459 37.72 -13.88 28.34
C LEU A 459 37.03 -13.48 27.03
N ALA A 460 37.70 -12.67 26.23
CA ALA A 460 37.24 -12.33 24.89
C ALA A 460 38.42 -12.24 23.92
N LEU A 461 38.28 -12.84 22.73
CA LEU A 461 39.25 -12.72 21.67
C LEU A 461 38.75 -11.70 20.65
N ILE A 462 39.47 -10.57 20.52
CA ILE A 462 39.11 -9.49 19.61
C ILE A 462 40.34 -9.08 18.82
N GLU A 463 40.26 -9.14 17.49
CA GLU A 463 41.32 -8.73 16.56
C GLU A 463 42.71 -9.35 16.88
N GLY A 464 42.73 -10.62 17.30
CA GLY A 464 43.97 -11.34 17.66
C GLY A 464 44.55 -10.98 19.03
N LYS A 465 43.86 -10.14 19.81
CA LYS A 465 44.19 -9.80 21.20
C LYS A 465 43.26 -10.54 22.15
N LEU A 466 43.81 -11.03 23.28
CA LEU A 466 43.02 -11.70 24.31
C LEU A 466 42.76 -10.72 25.45
N ILE A 467 41.49 -10.40 25.69
CA ILE A 467 41.04 -9.60 26.81
C ILE A 467 40.72 -10.54 27.98
N ALA A 468 41.21 -10.19 29.16
CA ALA A 468 40.86 -10.87 30.41
C ALA A 468 40.25 -9.87 31.38
N ASN A 469 38.96 -10.07 31.67
CA ASN A 469 38.25 -9.37 32.72
C ASN A 469 38.46 -10.10 34.05
N TYR A 470 38.56 -9.37 35.15
CA TYR A 470 38.83 -9.92 36.47
C TYR A 470 38.26 -9.07 37.61
N MET A 471 38.29 -9.62 38.83
CA MET A 471 37.88 -8.95 40.06
C MET A 471 38.68 -9.41 41.29
N ASP A 472 38.65 -8.63 42.38
CA ASP A 472 38.80 -9.18 43.73
C ASP A 472 37.45 -9.80 44.11
N TRP A 473 37.44 -11.13 44.22
CA TRP A 473 36.27 -11.94 44.52
C TRP A 473 35.53 -11.53 45.80
N TYR A 474 36.21 -10.85 46.71
CA TYR A 474 35.63 -10.37 47.97
C TYR A 474 36.07 -8.94 48.30
N ASP A 475 35.79 -7.99 47.41
CA ASP A 475 36.01 -6.56 47.67
C ASP A 475 34.83 -5.92 48.43
N SER A 476 34.86 -6.05 49.76
CA SER A 476 33.91 -5.36 50.63
C SER A 476 34.15 -3.86 50.76
N SER A 477 35.32 -3.37 50.31
CA SER A 477 35.72 -1.98 50.49
C SER A 477 35.14 -1.06 49.41
N GLY A 478 34.83 -1.60 48.23
CA GLY A 478 34.35 -0.76 47.12
C GLY A 478 35.48 -0.13 46.31
N LEU A 479 36.73 -0.32 46.71
CA LEU A 479 37.85 0.51 46.27
C LEU A 479 38.57 -0.03 45.04
N GLU A 480 38.36 -1.30 44.68
CA GLU A 480 38.96 -1.87 43.47
C GLU A 480 38.34 -1.24 42.22
N THR A 481 39.19 -0.63 41.41
CA THR A 481 38.82 0.05 40.17
C THR A 481 39.23 -0.74 38.95
N ASP A 482 40.22 -1.62 39.08
CA ASP A 482 40.82 -2.32 37.97
C ASP A 482 40.05 -3.60 37.64
N THR A 483 39.68 -3.74 36.36
CA THR A 483 38.77 -4.82 35.93
C THR A 483 39.28 -5.62 34.74
N THR A 484 40.25 -5.09 33.99
CA THR A 484 40.56 -5.62 32.65
C THR A 484 42.03 -5.46 32.29
N VAL A 485 42.61 -6.50 31.69
CA VAL A 485 43.89 -6.43 30.96
C VAL A 485 43.73 -6.99 29.53
N VAL A 486 44.65 -6.61 28.64
CA VAL A 486 44.71 -7.07 27.25
C VAL A 486 46.08 -7.65 26.93
N PHE A 487 46.11 -8.92 26.54
CA PHE A 487 47.25 -9.54 25.89
C PHE A 487 47.25 -9.11 24.42
N GLN A 488 48.28 -8.36 24.01
CA GLN A 488 48.42 -7.81 22.66
C GLN A 488 48.61 -8.88 21.56
N ASP A 489 49.06 -10.09 21.90
CA ASP A 489 49.18 -11.22 20.97
C ASP A 489 48.61 -12.50 21.59
N ALA A 490 47.42 -12.89 21.15
CA ALA A 490 46.76 -14.11 21.62
C ALA A 490 47.42 -15.40 21.09
N ASN A 491 48.27 -15.34 20.05
CA ASN A 491 48.94 -16.53 19.52
C ASN A 491 50.12 -16.98 20.39
N ASN A 492 50.61 -16.12 21.27
CA ASN A 492 51.67 -16.46 22.21
C ASN A 492 51.52 -15.66 23.52
N LEU A 493 50.64 -16.16 24.40
CA LEU A 493 50.36 -15.54 25.68
C LEU A 493 51.61 -15.37 26.57
N SER A 494 52.59 -16.27 26.45
CA SER A 494 53.78 -16.27 27.31
C SER A 494 54.70 -15.07 27.09
N THR A 495 54.79 -14.59 25.83
CA THR A 495 55.62 -13.46 25.44
C THR A 495 54.82 -12.21 25.09
N SER A 496 53.49 -12.31 25.03
CA SER A 496 52.63 -11.17 24.75
C SER A 496 52.89 -10.02 25.72
N GLU A 497 52.97 -8.81 25.19
CA GLU A 497 52.82 -7.61 25.99
C GLU A 497 51.41 -7.61 26.61
N ILE A 498 51.32 -7.22 27.89
CA ILE A 498 50.05 -7.06 28.58
C ILE A 498 49.86 -5.58 28.85
N VAL A 499 48.71 -5.06 28.44
CA VAL A 499 48.34 -3.66 28.64
C VAL A 499 47.15 -3.58 29.59
N GLY A 500 47.21 -2.61 30.50
CA GLY A 500 46.26 -2.44 31.59
C GLY A 500 46.98 -2.31 32.93
N PRO A 501 46.25 -2.33 34.04
CA PRO A 501 44.80 -2.53 34.07
C PRO A 501 43.99 -1.27 33.85
N PHE A 502 42.73 -1.43 33.46
CA PHE A 502 41.78 -0.32 33.28
C PHE A 502 40.36 -0.72 33.73
N GLN A 503 39.47 0.28 33.78
CA GLN A 503 38.12 0.14 34.31
C GLN A 503 37.08 0.32 33.21
N PHE A 504 36.06 -0.53 33.14
CA PHE A 504 34.84 -0.20 32.40
C PHE A 504 33.94 0.74 33.20
N GLU A 505 33.31 1.72 32.54
CA GLU A 505 32.11 2.36 33.07
C GLU A 505 31.04 1.27 33.29
N GLY A 506 30.32 1.32 34.42
CA GLY A 506 29.55 0.15 34.90
C GLY A 506 30.36 -0.85 35.74
N ALA A 507 31.69 -0.68 35.83
CA ALA A 507 32.62 -1.47 36.63
C ALA A 507 32.40 -2.98 36.45
N MET A 508 32.26 -3.71 37.56
CA MET A 508 32.08 -5.16 37.52
C MET A 508 30.79 -5.63 36.87
N HIS A 509 29.81 -4.75 36.64
CA HIS A 509 28.58 -5.12 35.93
C HIS A 509 28.83 -5.26 34.42
N ALA A 510 29.91 -4.67 33.90
CA ALA A 510 30.31 -4.72 32.49
C ALA A 510 31.53 -5.64 32.27
N ALA A 511 32.28 -6.00 33.31
CA ALA A 511 33.55 -6.72 33.23
C ALA A 511 33.39 -8.25 33.40
N GLY A 512 32.63 -8.87 32.52
CA GLY A 512 32.45 -10.32 32.45
C GLY A 512 32.67 -10.82 31.03
N TRP A 513 31.60 -11.20 30.34
CA TRP A 513 31.69 -11.50 28.91
C TRP A 513 31.83 -10.22 28.08
N ILE A 514 32.43 -10.34 26.91
CA ILE A 514 32.40 -9.34 25.83
C ILE A 514 32.14 -10.12 24.54
N THR A 515 31.10 -9.76 23.80
CA THR A 515 30.70 -10.45 22.58
C THR A 515 30.38 -9.47 21.45
N LEU A 516 30.58 -9.91 20.21
CA LEU A 516 30.30 -9.10 19.03
C LEU A 516 28.79 -8.92 18.87
N ILE A 517 28.37 -7.68 18.62
CA ILE A 517 26.99 -7.37 18.22
C ILE A 517 26.85 -7.72 16.73
N PRO A 518 25.84 -8.50 16.30
CA PRO A 518 25.59 -8.79 14.89
C PRO A 518 25.42 -7.51 14.06
N GLN A 519 25.88 -7.52 12.81
CA GLN A 519 25.99 -6.32 11.95
C GLN A 519 24.66 -5.56 11.85
N GLU A 520 23.55 -6.28 11.80
CA GLU A 520 22.19 -5.76 11.73
C GLU A 520 21.78 -4.90 12.93
N TRP A 521 22.44 -5.06 14.09
CA TRP A 521 22.14 -4.34 15.33
C TRP A 521 23.17 -3.28 15.69
N GLN A 522 24.40 -3.33 15.13
CA GLN A 522 25.50 -2.42 15.51
C GLN A 522 25.13 -0.94 15.34
N GLN A 523 24.48 -0.59 14.23
CA GLN A 523 24.08 0.80 13.97
C GLN A 523 23.00 1.28 14.93
N SER A 524 21.97 0.47 15.20
CA SER A 524 20.86 0.86 16.06
C SER A 524 21.25 0.94 17.54
N LEU A 525 22.13 0.03 17.99
CA LEU A 525 22.65 0.04 19.36
C LEU A 525 23.83 1.01 19.56
N ASP A 526 24.39 1.51 18.45
CA ASP A 526 25.52 2.45 18.44
C ASP A 526 26.72 1.88 19.22
N GLY A 527 27.15 0.70 18.78
CA GLY A 527 28.35 0.04 19.29
C GLY A 527 28.61 -1.33 18.65
N ARG A 528 29.85 -1.80 18.81
CA ARG A 528 30.32 -3.04 18.14
C ARG A 528 30.30 -4.26 19.05
N TYR A 529 30.44 -4.07 20.36
CA TYR A 529 30.44 -5.17 21.34
C TYR A 529 29.44 -4.90 22.46
N VAL A 530 28.87 -5.99 22.96
CA VAL A 530 28.09 -5.99 24.20
C VAL A 530 28.88 -6.74 25.26
N SER A 531 29.03 -6.10 26.42
CA SER A 531 29.62 -6.71 27.60
C SER A 531 28.60 -6.85 28.71
N GLY A 532 28.92 -7.65 29.71
CA GLY A 532 28.04 -7.86 30.85
C GLY A 532 28.62 -8.83 31.84
N PHE A 533 28.04 -8.83 33.03
CA PHE A 533 28.39 -9.75 34.09
C PHE A 533 27.30 -9.76 35.17
N SER A 534 27.25 -10.84 35.94
CA SER A 534 26.26 -11.02 36.97
C SER A 534 26.82 -11.87 38.10
N SER A 535 26.35 -11.60 39.32
CA SER A 535 26.61 -12.39 40.54
C SER A 535 28.07 -12.52 41.00
N GLY A 536 28.24 -12.67 42.31
CA GLY A 536 29.53 -12.91 42.97
C GLY A 536 29.38 -12.77 44.48
N SER A 537 30.48 -12.69 45.22
CA SER A 537 30.39 -12.78 46.70
C SER A 537 29.68 -11.60 47.37
N ILE A 538 29.64 -10.43 46.72
CA ILE A 538 29.11 -9.18 47.28
C ILE A 538 28.11 -8.59 46.30
N LEU A 539 26.84 -8.86 46.55
CA LEU A 539 25.75 -8.55 45.63
C LEU A 539 25.61 -7.06 45.30
N SER A 540 25.98 -6.14 46.21
CA SER A 540 25.95 -4.70 45.95
C SER A 540 27.04 -4.20 44.99
N ARG A 541 27.94 -5.07 44.55
CA ARG A 541 29.03 -4.75 43.60
C ARG A 541 28.78 -5.28 42.20
N LEU A 542 27.71 -6.06 42.03
CA LEU A 542 27.44 -6.87 40.86
C LEU A 542 25.98 -6.76 40.49
N SER A 543 25.66 -7.05 39.22
CA SER A 543 24.27 -7.09 38.82
C SER A 543 23.59 -8.33 39.41
N VAL A 544 22.41 -8.14 40.00
CA VAL A 544 21.62 -9.23 40.60
C VAL A 544 21.12 -10.21 39.54
N GLY A 545 20.80 -9.69 38.35
CA GLY A 545 20.47 -10.47 37.16
C GLY A 545 21.53 -10.32 36.08
N PRO A 546 21.30 -10.87 34.88
CA PRO A 546 22.14 -10.61 33.71
C PRO A 546 22.19 -9.11 33.39
N SER A 547 23.30 -8.63 32.85
CA SER A 547 23.46 -7.24 32.42
C SER A 547 23.87 -7.14 30.94
N ALA A 548 23.83 -5.93 30.39
CA ALA A 548 24.27 -5.61 29.05
C ALA A 548 24.76 -4.16 28.99
N PHE A 549 25.99 -3.99 28.54
CA PHE A 549 26.66 -2.71 28.36
C PHE A 549 27.22 -2.61 26.94
N ILE A 550 26.94 -1.53 26.24
CA ILE A 550 27.46 -1.30 24.89
C ILE A 550 28.82 -0.65 24.97
N LEU A 551 29.77 -1.22 24.25
CA LEU A 551 31.08 -0.65 23.98
C LEU A 551 31.03 0.07 22.62
N ALA A 552 30.94 1.40 22.67
CA ALA A 552 30.81 2.24 21.49
C ALA A 552 32.12 2.33 20.67
N ASP A 553 33.28 2.34 21.34
CA ASP A 553 34.60 2.45 20.70
C ASP A 553 35.54 1.31 21.12
N GLU A 554 35.78 0.37 20.20
CA GLU A 554 36.71 -0.73 20.42
C GLU A 554 38.17 -0.28 20.46
N SER A 555 38.51 0.84 19.80
CA SER A 555 39.89 1.30 19.72
C SER A 555 40.37 1.80 21.08
N SER A 556 39.44 2.36 21.86
CA SER A 556 39.62 2.70 23.26
C SER A 556 39.88 1.46 24.12
N LEU A 557 39.22 0.33 23.87
CA LEU A 557 39.46 -0.94 24.58
C LEU A 557 40.81 -1.56 24.20
N LEU A 558 41.07 -1.77 22.91
CA LEU A 558 42.21 -2.56 22.44
C LEU A 558 43.56 -1.85 22.59
N ASN A 559 43.54 -0.52 22.74
CA ASN A 559 44.72 0.32 22.91
C ASN A 559 44.67 1.15 24.21
N ALA A 560 43.80 0.76 25.14
CA ALA A 560 43.69 1.37 26.46
C ALA A 560 45.05 1.45 27.13
N LYS A 561 45.30 2.48 27.94
CA LYS A 561 46.45 2.54 28.84
C LYS A 561 45.99 2.23 30.26
N SER A 562 46.94 1.87 31.12
CA SER A 562 46.65 1.66 32.53
C SER A 562 45.99 2.88 33.18
N GLY A 563 44.97 2.65 34.01
CA GLY A 563 44.25 3.67 34.77
C GLY A 563 43.24 4.51 33.98
N ILE A 564 42.91 4.14 32.74
CA ILE A 564 41.87 4.80 31.93
C ILE A 564 40.49 4.21 32.25
N LEU A 565 39.45 5.04 32.21
CA LEU A 565 38.05 4.60 32.20
C LEU A 565 37.63 4.37 30.74
N ILE A 566 37.15 3.18 30.44
CA ILE A 566 36.55 2.81 29.15
C ILE A 566 35.05 3.03 29.25
N GLU A 567 34.54 3.99 28.49
CA GLU A 567 33.13 4.33 28.46
C GLU A 567 32.29 3.16 27.95
N THR A 568 31.21 2.87 28.66
CA THR A 568 30.21 1.87 28.28
C THR A 568 28.82 2.37 28.65
N GLU A 569 27.82 1.96 27.88
CA GLU A 569 26.44 2.36 28.11
C GLU A 569 25.58 1.19 28.59
N GLY A 570 25.04 1.28 29.81
CA GLY A 570 24.23 0.22 30.39
C GLY A 570 22.81 0.15 29.82
N LEU A 571 22.52 -0.87 29.02
CA LEU A 571 21.18 -1.15 28.48
C LEU A 571 20.36 -2.12 29.33
N LEU A 572 21.03 -2.95 30.12
CA LEU A 572 20.41 -3.87 31.06
C LEU A 572 21.27 -3.89 32.32
N ASN A 573 20.70 -3.45 33.44
CA ASN A 573 21.45 -3.41 34.69
C ASN A 573 20.52 -3.43 35.91
N PHE A 574 20.81 -4.30 36.86
CA PHE A 574 20.05 -4.45 38.11
C PHE A 574 20.92 -4.21 39.34
N ASN A 575 20.87 -3.01 39.91
CA ASN A 575 21.69 -2.61 41.06
C ASN A 575 21.00 -2.94 42.39
N TYR A 576 21.64 -3.75 43.23
CA TYR A 576 21.13 -4.01 44.58
C TYR A 576 21.49 -2.88 45.56
N PRO A 577 20.57 -2.47 46.47
CA PRO A 577 19.19 -2.94 46.65
C PRO A 577 18.10 -2.13 45.91
N GLN A 578 18.42 -1.05 45.20
CA GLN A 578 17.40 -0.09 44.77
C GLN A 578 16.72 -0.43 43.44
N GLU A 579 17.40 -1.15 42.56
CA GLU A 579 17.04 -1.27 41.13
C GLU A 579 17.03 -2.73 40.70
N ILE A 580 16.35 -3.59 41.47
CA ILE A 580 16.16 -5.00 41.06
C ILE A 580 14.82 -5.20 40.35
N LEU A 581 14.80 -6.07 39.35
CA LEU A 581 13.55 -6.50 38.73
C LEU A 581 12.87 -7.55 39.60
N TYR A 582 11.55 -7.41 39.74
CA TYR A 582 10.71 -8.39 40.40
C TYR A 582 9.27 -8.29 39.88
N ASN A 583 8.45 -9.30 40.15
CA ASN A 583 7.07 -9.30 39.72
C ASN A 583 6.22 -8.36 40.59
N LYS A 584 6.08 -7.10 40.16
CA LYS A 584 5.27 -6.07 40.84
C LYS A 584 3.79 -6.43 41.01
N ALA A 585 3.23 -7.34 40.19
CA ALA A 585 1.85 -7.79 40.37
C ALA A 585 1.69 -8.75 41.56
N ILE A 586 2.75 -9.51 41.89
CA ILE A 586 2.78 -10.43 43.03
C ILE A 586 3.16 -9.67 44.31
N TYR A 587 4.25 -8.90 44.25
CA TYR A 587 4.82 -8.25 45.42
C TYR A 587 4.19 -6.87 45.68
N GLY A 588 3.70 -6.18 44.65
CA GLY A 588 3.19 -4.80 44.76
C GLY A 588 4.29 -3.74 44.58
N GLU A 589 3.87 -2.47 44.50
CA GLU A 589 4.77 -1.31 44.47
C GLU A 589 4.82 -0.70 45.89
N GLY A 590 5.83 -1.08 46.68
CA GLY A 590 5.98 -0.64 48.07
C GLY A 590 7.33 -1.04 48.67
N PRO A 591 7.65 -0.63 49.91
CA PRO A 591 8.91 -0.95 50.56
C PRO A 591 8.91 -2.43 50.98
N ILE A 592 9.27 -3.30 50.03
CA ILE A 592 9.46 -4.72 50.27
C ILE A 592 10.97 -4.96 50.39
N SER A 593 11.35 -5.78 51.34
CA SER A 593 12.73 -6.21 51.48
C SER A 593 13.12 -6.97 50.23
N GLN A 594 14.08 -6.45 49.47
CA GLN A 594 14.58 -7.14 48.27
C GLN A 594 15.24 -8.48 48.62
N ASP A 595 15.79 -8.59 49.83
CA ASP A 595 16.23 -9.89 50.34
C ASP A 595 15.06 -10.88 50.45
N ASP A 596 13.85 -10.47 50.83
CA ASP A 596 12.71 -11.41 50.92
C ASP A 596 12.34 -11.98 49.53
N ILE A 597 12.46 -11.15 48.49
CA ILE A 597 12.24 -11.55 47.09
C ILE A 597 13.38 -12.47 46.61
N LEU A 598 14.63 -12.08 46.84
CA LEU A 598 15.81 -12.81 46.35
C LEU A 598 16.06 -14.12 47.09
N TYR A 599 15.64 -14.24 48.36
CA TYR A 599 15.62 -15.52 49.07
C TYR A 599 14.42 -16.40 48.67
N ASN A 600 13.46 -15.84 47.94
CA ASN A 600 12.28 -16.55 47.45
C ASN A 600 11.54 -17.30 48.58
N ASN A 601 11.35 -16.65 49.74
CA ASN A 601 10.75 -17.29 50.92
C ASN A 601 9.28 -17.68 50.71
N ASP A 602 8.60 -17.02 49.76
CA ASP A 602 7.20 -17.25 49.41
C ASP A 602 7.01 -18.11 48.16
N LEU A 603 8.12 -18.55 47.53
CA LEU A 603 8.16 -19.40 46.34
C LEU A 603 7.52 -18.79 45.09
N ASN A 604 7.34 -17.47 45.04
CA ASN A 604 6.71 -16.78 43.91
C ASN A 604 7.71 -16.12 42.95
N ASN A 605 9.02 -16.18 43.23
CA ASN A 605 10.06 -15.60 42.40
C ASN A 605 10.72 -16.65 41.48
N ASP A 606 10.41 -16.53 40.19
CA ASP A 606 10.85 -17.41 39.11
C ASP A 606 11.89 -16.75 38.17
N LEU A 607 12.18 -15.46 38.35
CA LEU A 607 13.13 -14.71 37.51
C LEU A 607 14.58 -15.03 37.88
N TRP A 608 14.97 -14.66 39.10
CA TRP A 608 16.29 -14.93 39.67
C TRP A 608 16.26 -14.76 41.19
N THR A 609 17.03 -15.59 41.87
CA THR A 609 17.23 -15.60 43.32
C THR A 609 18.62 -15.07 43.67
N ARG A 610 18.95 -15.04 44.96
CA ARG A 610 20.26 -14.61 45.45
C ARG A 610 21.42 -15.50 44.98
N THR A 611 21.14 -16.69 44.50
CA THR A 611 22.13 -17.64 43.96
C THR A 611 22.17 -17.65 42.44
N SER A 612 21.30 -16.88 41.78
CA SER A 612 21.33 -16.77 40.33
C SER A 612 22.53 -15.96 39.87
N GLY A 613 23.06 -16.33 38.72
CA GLY A 613 24.16 -15.62 38.09
C GLY A 613 24.30 -16.00 36.63
N ALA A 614 24.32 -15.00 35.75
CA ALA A 614 24.73 -15.17 34.37
C ALA A 614 26.26 -15.15 34.26
N SER A 615 26.77 -16.03 33.40
CA SER A 615 28.21 -16.16 33.14
C SER A 615 28.55 -15.86 31.68
N TYR A 616 27.56 -15.73 30.81
CA TYR A 616 27.77 -15.36 29.41
C TYR A 616 26.52 -14.73 28.81
N GLY A 617 26.70 -13.82 27.85
CA GLY A 617 25.63 -13.23 27.08
C GLY A 617 26.07 -12.83 25.68
N PHE A 618 25.19 -12.98 24.70
CA PHE A 618 25.43 -12.62 23.30
C PHE A 618 24.12 -12.31 22.57
N ILE A 619 24.18 -11.49 21.53
CA ILE A 619 23.03 -11.30 20.63
C ILE A 619 23.12 -12.36 19.53
N ALA A 620 22.08 -13.18 19.37
CA ALA A 620 22.07 -14.21 18.35
C ALA A 620 21.86 -13.59 16.95
N PRO A 621 22.78 -13.82 15.99
CA PRO A 621 22.66 -13.28 14.62
C PRO A 621 21.35 -13.68 13.94
N GLY A 622 20.78 -12.75 13.17
CA GLY A 622 19.51 -12.90 12.47
C GLY A 622 18.27 -12.84 13.39
N SER A 623 18.42 -12.51 14.66
CA SER A 623 17.32 -12.58 15.64
C SER A 623 17.12 -11.28 16.43
N ASN A 624 15.92 -11.13 17.01
CA ASN A 624 15.60 -10.11 18.00
C ASN A 624 15.90 -10.61 19.43
N THR A 625 16.98 -11.37 19.63
CA THR A 625 17.26 -12.02 20.91
C THR A 625 18.67 -11.76 21.42
N TYR A 626 18.74 -11.12 22.59
CA TYR A 626 19.91 -11.19 23.46
C TYR A 626 19.74 -12.39 24.39
N VAL A 627 20.67 -13.34 24.32
CA VAL A 627 20.70 -14.58 25.08
C VAL A 627 21.65 -14.40 26.25
N THR A 628 21.22 -14.76 27.46
CA THR A 628 22.09 -14.79 28.65
C THR A 628 21.94 -16.13 29.36
N LEU A 629 23.06 -16.70 29.79
CA LEU A 629 23.17 -18.06 30.28
C LEU A 629 23.94 -18.10 31.59
N GLY A 630 23.58 -19.03 32.46
CA GLY A 630 24.24 -19.17 33.74
C GLY A 630 23.62 -20.25 34.60
N TYR A 631 23.51 -19.96 35.88
CA TYR A 631 23.02 -20.88 36.89
C TYR A 631 21.98 -20.20 37.78
N SER A 632 21.03 -20.98 38.28
CA SER A 632 20.03 -20.52 39.24
C SER A 632 19.59 -21.65 40.18
N ALA A 633 19.10 -21.29 41.37
CA ALA A 633 18.69 -22.24 42.40
C ALA A 633 17.66 -21.63 43.37
N GLY A 634 16.97 -22.47 44.14
CA GLY A 634 16.04 -22.01 45.17
C GLY A 634 14.69 -21.54 44.65
N HIS A 635 14.33 -21.86 43.41
CA HIS A 635 13.04 -21.48 42.84
C HIS A 635 11.89 -22.31 43.44
N GLU A 636 12.12 -23.58 43.76
CA GLU A 636 11.10 -24.51 44.25
C GLU A 636 11.12 -24.66 45.77
N SER A 637 12.28 -24.47 46.40
CA SER A 637 12.49 -24.69 47.84
C SER A 637 12.77 -23.41 48.62
N GLY A 638 13.03 -22.28 47.95
CA GLY A 638 13.53 -21.07 48.58
C GLY A 638 14.99 -21.22 49.02
N LEU A 639 15.59 -20.13 49.49
CA LEU A 639 16.98 -20.09 49.93
C LEU A 639 17.09 -19.91 51.44
N GLY A 640 18.22 -20.35 52.00
CA GLY A 640 18.63 -20.02 53.36
C GLY A 640 20.12 -19.66 53.43
N TYR A 641 20.48 -18.74 54.33
CA TYR A 641 21.87 -18.35 54.54
C TYR A 641 22.58 -19.34 55.46
N LYS A 642 23.64 -20.00 54.97
CA LYS A 642 24.35 -21.07 55.69
C LYS A 642 23.41 -22.16 56.18
N ALA A 643 22.37 -22.44 55.39
CA ALA A 643 21.38 -23.45 55.67
C ALA A 643 22.01 -24.85 55.66
N THR A 644 21.34 -25.78 56.33
CA THR A 644 21.57 -27.21 56.14
C THR A 644 20.52 -27.70 55.18
N GLN A 645 20.97 -28.26 54.06
CA GLN A 645 20.10 -28.78 53.00
C GLN A 645 19.48 -30.11 53.44
N ASP A 646 18.47 -30.57 52.71
CA ASP A 646 17.76 -31.82 52.94
C ASP A 646 18.65 -33.09 52.89
N ASP A 647 19.78 -33.02 52.19
CA ASP A 647 20.82 -34.07 52.15
C ASP A 647 21.83 -34.00 53.32
N GLY A 648 21.68 -33.02 54.22
CA GLY A 648 22.57 -32.77 55.36
C GLY A 648 23.79 -31.90 55.05
N THR A 649 23.96 -31.45 53.80
CA THR A 649 25.05 -30.55 53.40
C THR A 649 24.88 -29.18 54.05
N LYS A 650 25.95 -28.65 54.65
CA LYS A 650 25.95 -27.30 55.25
C LYS A 650 26.59 -26.29 54.32
N CYS A 651 25.85 -25.25 53.95
CA CYS A 651 26.31 -24.24 53.02
C CYS A 651 27.21 -23.18 53.68
N GLY A 652 28.15 -22.62 52.91
CA GLY A 652 29.00 -21.50 53.32
C GLY A 652 28.33 -20.12 53.17
N GLY A 653 27.28 -20.03 52.37
CA GLY A 653 26.53 -18.81 52.06
C GLY A 653 25.06 -19.11 51.76
N PRO A 654 24.34 -18.25 50.99
CA PRO A 654 23.01 -18.56 50.48
C PRO A 654 23.02 -19.86 49.66
N CYS A 655 22.04 -20.73 49.89
CA CYS A 655 21.84 -21.95 49.12
C CYS A 655 20.39 -22.43 49.23
N PRO A 656 19.90 -23.29 48.31
CA PRO A 656 18.55 -23.82 48.39
C PRO A 656 18.38 -24.78 49.57
N PHE A 657 17.19 -24.81 50.17
CA PHE A 657 16.88 -25.77 51.23
C PHE A 657 16.89 -27.22 50.72
N VAL A 658 16.58 -27.43 49.44
CA VAL A 658 16.68 -28.72 48.75
C VAL A 658 17.92 -28.72 47.86
N ALA A 659 18.85 -29.65 48.07
CA ALA A 659 20.14 -29.69 47.35
C ALA A 659 20.01 -29.90 45.83
N ALA A 660 18.91 -30.51 45.40
CA ALA A 660 18.57 -30.72 44.00
C ALA A 660 17.88 -29.53 43.32
N ASP A 661 17.44 -28.51 44.07
CA ASP A 661 16.75 -27.33 43.54
C ASP A 661 17.74 -26.32 42.96
N LYS A 662 18.44 -26.77 41.92
CA LYS A 662 19.49 -26.05 41.20
C LYS A 662 19.54 -26.45 39.74
N TYR A 663 19.76 -25.49 38.87
CA TYR A 663 19.66 -25.67 37.42
C TYR A 663 20.62 -24.75 36.69
N ASN A 664 21.15 -25.21 35.57
CA ASN A 664 21.64 -24.30 34.55
C ASN A 664 20.43 -23.55 33.98
N TYR A 665 20.58 -22.25 33.76
CA TYR A 665 19.46 -21.34 33.54
C TYR A 665 19.74 -20.40 32.37
N ILE A 666 18.67 -19.98 31.71
CA ILE A 666 18.71 -19.09 30.55
C ILE A 666 17.68 -17.97 30.70
N TRP A 667 18.04 -16.78 30.24
CA TRP A 667 17.13 -15.65 30.08
C TRP A 667 17.27 -15.08 28.66
N LEU A 668 16.14 -14.94 27.98
CA LEU A 668 16.02 -14.42 26.62
C LEU A 668 15.36 -13.04 26.64
N TRP A 669 16.01 -12.07 26.00
CA TRP A 669 15.63 -10.66 26.04
C TRP A 669 15.42 -10.14 24.62
N HIS A 670 14.45 -9.26 24.43
CA HIS A 670 14.28 -8.61 23.13
C HIS A 670 15.37 -7.57 22.91
N VAL A 671 16.09 -7.64 21.79
CA VAL A 671 17.04 -6.57 21.42
C VAL A 671 16.29 -5.25 21.17
N SER A 672 15.07 -5.33 20.65
CA SER A 672 14.18 -4.18 20.50
C SER A 672 13.83 -3.49 21.83
N ASP A 673 13.87 -4.21 22.96
CA ASP A 673 13.68 -3.59 24.28
C ASP A 673 14.98 -2.94 24.77
N LEU A 674 16.15 -3.53 24.51
CA LEU A 674 17.44 -2.88 24.77
C LEU A 674 17.54 -1.55 23.98
N LEU A 675 17.01 -1.53 22.76
CA LEU A 675 16.94 -0.31 21.95
C LEU A 675 16.03 0.76 22.55
N LYS A 676 14.92 0.38 23.20
CA LYS A 676 14.08 1.33 23.95
C LYS A 676 14.87 1.98 25.09
N VAL A 677 15.73 1.23 25.76
CA VAL A 677 16.62 1.77 26.80
C VAL A 677 17.61 2.76 26.21
N LYS A 678 18.30 2.38 25.12
CA LYS A 678 19.21 3.26 24.36
C LYS A 678 18.53 4.57 23.91
N GLN A 679 17.24 4.51 23.57
CA GLN A 679 16.44 5.68 23.16
C GLN A 679 15.87 6.49 24.33
N GLY A 680 16.15 6.12 25.58
CA GLY A 680 15.60 6.77 26.78
C GLY A 680 14.10 6.54 26.99
N LEU A 681 13.52 5.54 26.34
CA LEU A 681 12.10 5.17 26.44
C LEU A 681 11.82 4.17 27.57
N MET A 682 12.87 3.54 28.12
CA MET A 682 12.79 2.56 29.19
C MET A 682 14.04 2.66 30.07
N GLU A 683 13.90 2.49 31.39
CA GLU A 683 15.06 2.40 32.28
C GLU A 683 15.70 1.00 32.23
N PRO A 684 17.04 0.88 32.33
CA PRO A 684 17.75 -0.40 32.23
C PRO A 684 17.26 -1.50 33.19
N HIS A 685 16.78 -1.12 34.38
CA HIS A 685 16.32 -2.04 35.42
C HIS A 685 14.83 -2.41 35.30
N ASN A 686 14.09 -1.86 34.34
CA ASN A 686 12.68 -2.18 34.08
C ASN A 686 12.50 -3.22 32.96
N LEU A 687 13.58 -3.55 32.24
CA LEU A 687 13.57 -4.51 31.15
C LEU A 687 13.39 -5.93 31.70
N ARG A 688 12.54 -6.74 31.06
CA ARG A 688 12.17 -8.10 31.50
C ARG A 688 12.48 -9.13 30.42
N PRO A 689 12.99 -10.33 30.77
CA PRO A 689 13.16 -11.37 29.77
C PRO A 689 11.78 -11.85 29.30
N TYR A 690 11.62 -12.04 28.00
CA TYR A 690 10.35 -12.52 27.43
C TYR A 690 10.19 -14.03 27.61
N GLU A 691 11.30 -14.75 27.75
CA GLU A 691 11.33 -16.18 28.08
C GLU A 691 12.56 -16.46 28.95
N TYR A 692 12.41 -17.31 29.95
CA TYR A 692 13.48 -17.70 30.87
C TYR A 692 13.14 -19.04 31.49
N GLY A 693 14.16 -19.79 31.93
CA GLY A 693 13.94 -21.10 32.52
C GLY A 693 15.17 -21.98 32.59
N LYS A 694 14.93 -23.26 32.86
CA LYS A 694 15.97 -24.30 32.97
C LYS A 694 16.54 -24.59 31.58
N LEU A 695 17.86 -24.57 31.44
CA LEU A 695 18.59 -25.07 30.27
C LEU A 695 18.80 -26.58 30.41
N ASP A 696 18.36 -27.36 29.42
CA ASP A 696 18.55 -28.82 29.42
C ASP A 696 20.03 -29.18 29.33
N THR A 697 20.59 -29.57 30.48
CA THR A 697 21.99 -29.97 30.66
C THR A 697 22.03 -31.35 31.30
N PRO A 698 22.76 -32.34 30.73
CA PRO A 698 22.82 -33.68 31.33
C PRO A 698 23.48 -33.75 32.72
N SER A 699 24.17 -32.68 33.15
CA SER A 699 24.83 -32.56 34.46
C SER A 699 24.28 -31.36 35.23
N ASN A 700 24.14 -31.52 36.55
CA ASN A 700 23.75 -30.44 37.48
C ASN A 700 24.95 -29.63 38.00
N ALA A 701 26.13 -29.78 37.37
CA ALA A 701 27.27 -28.89 37.60
C ALA A 701 26.95 -27.49 37.07
N GLU A 702 27.50 -26.46 37.71
CA GLU A 702 27.11 -25.07 37.46
C GLU A 702 27.78 -24.54 36.20
N LEU A 703 26.99 -23.97 35.28
CA LEU A 703 27.48 -23.22 34.13
C LEU A 703 28.18 -21.95 34.63
N LYS A 704 29.49 -21.88 34.44
CA LYS A 704 30.33 -20.75 34.84
C LYS A 704 31.05 -20.07 33.68
N GLY A 705 30.98 -20.62 32.48
CA GLY A 705 31.46 -19.98 31.28
C GLY A 705 30.79 -20.52 30.04
N ALA A 706 30.76 -19.72 28.99
CA ALA A 706 30.35 -20.15 27.67
C ALA A 706 31.07 -19.32 26.60
N SER A 707 31.01 -19.77 25.36
CA SER A 707 31.46 -19.01 24.20
C SER A 707 30.63 -19.38 22.98
N TYR A 708 30.16 -18.39 22.24
CA TYR A 708 29.37 -18.58 21.03
C TYR A 708 30.19 -18.31 19.78
N ASP A 709 30.20 -19.27 18.86
CA ASP A 709 30.75 -19.13 17.52
C ASP A 709 29.62 -18.74 16.56
N ALA A 710 29.61 -17.47 16.14
CA ALA A 710 28.59 -16.95 15.24
C ALA A 710 28.66 -17.55 13.82
N GLU A 711 29.82 -18.02 13.37
CA GLU A 711 29.98 -18.59 12.03
C GLU A 711 29.39 -20.00 11.98
N SER A 712 29.74 -20.84 12.96
CA SER A 712 29.20 -22.19 13.04
C SER A 712 27.86 -22.29 13.77
N GLY A 713 27.40 -21.22 14.43
CA GLY A 713 26.21 -21.21 15.29
C GLY A 713 26.32 -22.11 16.52
N LEU A 714 27.53 -22.57 16.89
CA LEU A 714 27.76 -23.44 18.03
C LEU A 714 27.99 -22.62 19.30
N LEU A 715 27.33 -23.04 20.37
CA LEU A 715 27.48 -22.51 21.72
C LEU A 715 28.19 -23.57 22.57
N TYR A 716 29.41 -23.25 23.00
CA TYR A 716 30.18 -24.06 23.93
C TYR A 716 29.89 -23.60 25.35
N ILE A 717 29.45 -24.48 26.23
CA ILE A 717 29.25 -24.18 27.65
C ILE A 717 30.22 -25.00 28.50
N SER A 718 30.66 -24.41 29.60
CA SER A 718 31.62 -24.96 30.55
C SER A 718 30.97 -25.03 31.93
N LEU A 719 30.89 -26.25 32.46
CA LEU A 719 30.32 -26.54 33.76
C LEU A 719 31.45 -26.76 34.77
N GLU A 720 31.59 -25.84 35.73
CA GLU A 720 32.62 -25.88 36.76
C GLU A 720 32.54 -27.18 37.58
N ASN A 721 33.70 -27.82 37.81
CA ASN A 721 33.82 -29.09 38.53
C ASN A 721 32.96 -30.24 37.96
N GLY A 722 32.50 -30.14 36.72
CA GLY A 722 31.56 -31.09 36.12
C GLY A 722 32.19 -32.45 35.80
N ASP A 723 33.48 -32.51 35.51
CA ASP A 723 34.19 -33.78 35.28
C ASP A 723 34.57 -34.43 36.61
N THR A 724 33.84 -35.50 36.94
CA THR A 724 34.02 -36.28 38.18
C THR A 724 34.64 -37.65 37.93
N THR A 725 35.15 -37.91 36.73
CA THR A 725 35.77 -39.21 36.39
C THR A 725 37.14 -39.39 37.05
N GLU A 726 37.84 -38.29 37.32
CA GLU A 726 39.12 -38.30 38.01
C GLU A 726 38.93 -38.42 39.53
N LYS A 727 39.85 -39.15 40.19
CA LYS A 727 39.72 -39.41 41.64
C LYS A 727 39.74 -38.13 42.48
N PHE A 728 40.64 -37.21 42.14
CA PHE A 728 40.86 -35.96 42.86
C PHE A 728 40.73 -34.73 41.95
N GLY A 729 41.03 -34.87 40.66
CA GLY A 729 40.84 -33.78 39.71
C GLY A 729 39.36 -33.48 39.49
N ARG A 730 39.06 -32.21 39.28
CA ARG A 730 37.70 -31.72 38.97
C ARG A 730 37.74 -30.75 37.79
N PRO A 731 38.12 -31.19 36.57
CA PRO A 731 38.05 -30.34 35.40
C PRO A 731 36.61 -29.86 35.11
N PRO A 732 36.46 -28.77 34.34
CA PRO A 732 35.17 -28.39 33.82
C PRO A 732 34.68 -29.43 32.79
N LEU A 733 33.37 -29.64 32.74
CA LEU A 733 32.71 -30.48 31.73
C LEU A 733 32.12 -29.59 30.63
N PHE A 734 32.28 -30.00 29.38
CA PHE A 734 31.86 -29.20 28.24
C PHE A 734 30.68 -29.82 27.52
N TYR A 735 29.67 -29.00 27.26
CA TYR A 735 28.55 -29.32 26.41
C TYR A 735 28.47 -28.32 25.25
N VAL A 736 27.97 -28.79 24.12
CA VAL A 736 27.83 -27.99 22.91
C VAL A 736 26.37 -27.97 22.48
N TYR A 737 25.89 -26.79 22.13
CA TYR A 737 24.56 -26.55 21.62
C TYR A 737 24.66 -25.87 20.26
N LYS A 738 23.63 -26.02 19.43
CA LYS A 738 23.44 -25.30 18.19
C LYS A 738 22.31 -24.30 18.39
N ILE A 739 22.53 -23.06 18.01
CA ILE A 739 21.48 -22.04 17.98
C ILE A 739 20.92 -22.02 16.56
N ASN A 740 19.64 -22.34 16.41
CA ASN A 740 18.93 -22.28 15.14
C ASN A 740 18.26 -20.91 15.02
N SER A 741 18.98 -19.91 14.49
CA SER A 741 18.36 -18.65 14.06
C SER A 741 17.77 -18.82 12.65
N TYR A 742 16.53 -18.33 12.47
CA TYR A 742 15.75 -18.44 11.23
C TYR A 742 16.01 -17.31 10.25
#